data_AF-A0A812UH74-F1
#
_entry.id   AF-A0A812UH74-F1
#
_cell.length_a   1.000
_cell.length_b   1.000
_cell.length_c   1.000
_cell.angle_alpha   90.00
_cell.angle_beta   90.00
_cell.angle_gamma   90.00
#
_symmetry.space_group_name_H-M   'P 1'
#
loop_
_entity.id
_entity.type
_entity.pdbx_description
1 polymer ?
#
loop_
_entity_poly.entity_id
_entity_poly.type
_entity_poly.pdbx_seq_one_letter_code
_entity_poly.pdbx_strand_id
1 'polypeptide(L)'
;MSLLEDPQIEWRQIVVEAIQDVAVVGDVQAVELAALRLESSREEVRAAAQDALVALWKDEDEKLMEAILQRLESEVDYVRVAAGQAFVRVVKSDDLVAARVLASRLEHSDAAVRSLASVALLHFEATVCRKVMLATLHSPHAYARCTALSSLSTIGQGDMACIRAACRALQDQDTTVRALAIPVIRTLIAGQDPKCCVGAAKVAAQALEHQDPDVQHAGSLALVGISKVQNPPPEKKQNMSSKMTLALQMDMLRSSQLATLQPRRQYNDMLDDENEETFPKVSNEELSVVIAMLDRAELRANGEAQDDDSKDRIAASVVLDTLNAMADRSRAANNNMPSASQEQIEPEEEEEWEDSSGSDDSDGSFSSSNDAKSERTAPKKRLQDAVKKAFIGKLAAKNTKTLKAMGGEGGGPSIAEKMRKVHQKEGQMQSWRRVEALLNSGDLQKRQAGLKEVAGAAGIAPGGSTKEGPAYVAQRKAQAKRMLRTMATSDPCWQVREATLNLLVELASEANVDFLPAALEATGDAMWQVRCAALRASCALCVAGEAAVEQKDLTDAMEAIQGLVTDWNSFVSLEALGTLDRLSDLGSQTPGGLEEAFARALHHRDKEVRDKAGATLYRSANTSGHEEAAAQAIAELLAYLDPDVKDEACLLLKRVGPTSISVGAVCCRISHGYDEPTRCAALGTLAEFAKAGEEHPPGTATEGDEREKEKESTSEIRKVQERNQWAMKAAQATARLGLQDPAAVVRQEAIRIMGEFGPEAWQQALQTVQGMLENRSSMQPACRCSALEAVACLFAASDAIQSPQGGPAETLGKDDLSAILELIASCFEDPDADVRNVATSVLCGLTNDGRGGGRNRSVQAITVAAQRLGHAESGARRAAQAALEKLGGLSANRQPGAEASGNYYEASRAAAEALGSDDPEKRKGAQRHLCGLRSSKTAFGCLKDQAGVCPTFKECL
;
A
#
# COMPACT_ATOMS: atom_id res chain seq x y z
N MET A 1 -54.26 -2.72 -11.92
CA MET A 1 -54.09 -1.25 -12.00
C MET A 1 -54.33 -0.55 -10.67
N SER A 2 -55.52 -0.60 -10.06
CA SER A 2 -55.76 0.09 -8.77
C SER A 2 -54.80 -0.30 -7.64
N LEU A 3 -54.41 -1.58 -7.56
CA LEU A 3 -53.47 -2.06 -6.54
C LEU A 3 -52.01 -1.60 -6.76
N LEU A 4 -51.63 -1.16 -7.96
CA LEU A 4 -50.29 -0.59 -8.20
C LEU A 4 -50.12 0.76 -7.52
N GLU A 5 -51.22 1.48 -7.25
CA GLU A 5 -51.23 2.76 -6.56
C GLU A 5 -51.69 2.63 -5.10
N ASP A 6 -51.73 1.39 -4.57
CA ASP A 6 -52.16 1.17 -3.19
C ASP A 6 -51.21 1.88 -2.20
N PRO A 7 -51.74 2.52 -1.15
CA PRO A 7 -50.91 3.14 -0.11
C PRO A 7 -49.95 2.13 0.55
N GLN A 8 -50.38 0.88 0.72
CA GLN A 8 -49.58 -0.18 1.31
C GLN A 8 -48.50 -0.63 0.32
N ILE A 9 -47.30 -0.84 0.85
CA ILE A 9 -46.11 -1.11 0.03
C ILE A 9 -46.14 -2.55 -0.46
N GLU A 10 -46.61 -3.44 0.40
CA GLU A 10 -46.74 -4.88 0.20
C GLU A 10 -47.63 -5.17 -1.01
N TRP A 11 -48.77 -4.47 -1.15
CA TRP A 11 -49.65 -4.65 -2.30
C TRP A 11 -49.01 -4.20 -3.60
N ARG A 12 -48.25 -3.11 -3.59
CA ARG A 12 -47.54 -2.64 -4.77
C ARG A 12 -46.47 -3.63 -5.19
N GLN A 13 -45.68 -4.11 -4.23
CA GLN A 13 -44.65 -5.12 -4.47
C GLN A 13 -45.26 -6.41 -5.03
N ILE A 14 -46.26 -6.98 -4.35
CA ILE A 14 -46.94 -8.22 -4.76
C ILE A 14 -47.49 -8.11 -6.19
N VAL A 15 -48.07 -6.96 -6.55
CA VAL A 15 -48.61 -6.78 -7.89
C VAL A 15 -47.51 -6.72 -8.94
N VAL A 16 -46.35 -6.15 -8.62
CA VAL A 16 -45.20 -6.13 -9.54
C VAL A 16 -44.57 -7.53 -9.69
N GLU A 17 -44.45 -8.27 -8.59
CA GLU A 17 -44.04 -9.69 -8.63
C GLU A 17 -45.05 -10.53 -9.43
N ALA A 18 -46.35 -10.26 -9.31
CA ALA A 18 -47.36 -10.94 -10.12
C ALA A 18 -47.25 -10.59 -11.62
N ILE A 19 -46.76 -9.39 -11.99
CA ILE A 19 -46.49 -9.06 -13.40
C ILE A 19 -45.42 -10.00 -13.96
N GLN A 20 -44.36 -10.28 -13.19
CA GLN A 20 -43.31 -11.23 -13.58
C GLN A 20 -43.87 -12.63 -13.89
N ASP A 21 -44.85 -13.11 -13.12
CA ASP A 21 -45.40 -14.47 -13.28
C ASP A 21 -46.49 -14.59 -14.34
N VAL A 22 -47.26 -13.52 -14.58
CA VAL A 22 -48.48 -13.57 -15.40
C VAL A 22 -48.29 -12.98 -16.79
N ALA A 23 -47.39 -12.01 -16.95
CA ALA A 23 -47.22 -11.34 -18.22
C ALA A 23 -46.43 -12.18 -19.22
N VAL A 24 -46.79 -12.04 -20.51
CA VAL A 24 -46.07 -12.70 -21.60
C VAL A 24 -44.80 -11.90 -21.89
N VAL A 25 -43.68 -12.59 -22.13
CA VAL A 25 -42.41 -11.97 -22.53
C VAL A 25 -42.61 -11.04 -23.74
N GLY A 26 -42.19 -9.78 -23.64
CA GLY A 26 -42.40 -8.73 -24.64
C GLY A 26 -43.78 -8.04 -24.61
N ASP A 27 -44.60 -8.24 -23.56
CA ASP A 27 -45.83 -7.48 -23.37
C ASP A 27 -45.53 -6.01 -23.05
N VAL A 28 -45.76 -5.15 -24.03
CA VAL A 28 -45.50 -3.70 -23.95
C VAL A 28 -46.18 -3.04 -22.75
N GLN A 29 -47.41 -3.45 -22.40
CA GLN A 29 -48.11 -2.85 -21.25
C GLN A 29 -47.48 -3.28 -19.93
N ALA A 30 -47.13 -4.56 -19.82
CA ALA A 30 -46.45 -5.07 -18.64
C ALA A 30 -45.09 -4.39 -18.42
N VAL A 31 -44.36 -4.15 -19.52
CA VAL A 31 -43.07 -3.44 -19.52
C VAL A 31 -43.21 -2.00 -19.07
N GLU A 32 -44.18 -1.25 -19.62
CA GLU A 32 -44.42 0.13 -19.20
C GLU A 32 -44.83 0.21 -17.72
N LEU A 33 -45.65 -0.73 -17.25
CA LEU A 33 -46.05 -0.80 -15.84
C LEU A 33 -44.88 -1.12 -14.92
N ALA A 34 -44.05 -2.11 -15.25
CA ALA A 34 -42.87 -2.46 -14.48
C ALA A 34 -41.86 -1.30 -14.48
N ALA A 35 -41.58 -0.70 -15.63
CA ALA A 35 -40.69 0.46 -15.74
C ALA A 35 -41.18 1.63 -14.88
N LEU A 36 -42.48 1.95 -14.92
CA LEU A 36 -43.06 2.99 -14.07
C LEU A 36 -42.87 2.73 -12.57
N ARG A 37 -42.70 1.47 -12.14
CA ARG A 37 -42.45 1.13 -10.74
C ARG A 37 -40.99 1.30 -10.31
N LEU A 38 -40.06 1.51 -11.24
CA LEU A 38 -38.71 2.01 -10.92
C LEU A 38 -38.74 3.42 -10.30
N GLU A 39 -39.83 4.17 -10.50
CA GLU A 39 -40.04 5.50 -9.92
C GLU A 39 -40.57 5.47 -8.48
N SER A 40 -40.79 4.28 -7.90
CA SER A 40 -41.24 4.13 -6.52
C SER A 40 -40.21 4.66 -5.53
N SER A 41 -40.65 5.37 -4.50
CA SER A 41 -39.78 5.80 -3.40
C SER A 41 -39.29 4.64 -2.52
N ARG A 42 -39.97 3.48 -2.57
CA ARG A 42 -39.65 2.28 -1.78
C ARG A 42 -38.74 1.34 -2.56
N GLU A 43 -37.68 0.88 -1.91
CA GLU A 43 -36.63 0.06 -2.52
C GLU A 43 -37.14 -1.32 -2.92
N GLU A 44 -38.01 -1.92 -2.11
CA GLU A 44 -38.59 -3.24 -2.34
C GLU A 44 -39.42 -3.29 -3.62
N VAL A 45 -40.20 -2.24 -3.88
CA VAL A 45 -41.00 -2.11 -5.11
C VAL A 45 -40.10 -1.90 -6.34
N ARG A 46 -38.99 -1.16 -6.19
CA ARG A 46 -38.02 -0.98 -7.29
C ARG A 46 -37.29 -2.28 -7.60
N ALA A 47 -36.90 -3.05 -6.60
CA ALA A 47 -36.25 -4.35 -6.78
C ALA A 47 -37.19 -5.33 -7.52
N ALA A 48 -38.45 -5.44 -7.08
CA ALA A 48 -39.46 -6.22 -7.78
C ALA A 48 -39.67 -5.75 -9.23
N ALA A 49 -39.64 -4.44 -9.47
CA ALA A 49 -39.76 -3.88 -10.82
C ALA A 49 -38.56 -4.25 -11.71
N GLN A 50 -37.35 -4.27 -11.17
CA GLN A 50 -36.17 -4.75 -11.89
C GLN A 50 -36.30 -6.23 -12.25
N ASP A 51 -36.74 -7.07 -11.31
CA ASP A 51 -36.95 -8.50 -11.54
C ASP A 51 -38.02 -8.75 -12.62
N ALA A 52 -39.13 -8.01 -12.56
CA ALA A 52 -40.17 -8.06 -13.58
C ALA A 52 -39.66 -7.63 -14.96
N LEU A 53 -38.88 -6.56 -15.07
CA LEU A 53 -38.30 -6.12 -16.35
C LEU A 53 -37.35 -7.18 -16.94
N VAL A 54 -36.57 -7.87 -16.11
CA VAL A 54 -35.70 -8.97 -16.54
C VAL A 54 -36.52 -10.15 -17.06
N ALA A 55 -37.61 -10.50 -16.38
CA ALA A 55 -38.49 -11.59 -16.82
C ALA A 55 -39.29 -11.25 -18.09
N LEU A 56 -39.64 -9.98 -18.28
CA LEU A 56 -40.35 -9.48 -19.46
C LEU A 56 -39.46 -9.30 -20.69
N TRP A 57 -38.14 -9.27 -20.51
CA TRP A 57 -37.20 -9.02 -21.59
C TRP A 57 -37.25 -10.09 -22.67
N LYS A 58 -37.48 -9.62 -23.89
CA LYS A 58 -37.27 -10.38 -25.12
C LYS A 58 -36.04 -9.82 -25.82
N ASP A 59 -35.19 -10.69 -26.35
CA ASP A 59 -34.06 -10.27 -27.18
C ASP A 59 -34.52 -9.23 -28.22
N GLU A 60 -33.82 -8.08 -28.25
CA GLU A 60 -34.07 -6.94 -29.15
C GLU A 60 -35.38 -6.16 -28.92
N ASP A 61 -35.94 -6.15 -27.70
CA ASP A 61 -37.10 -5.29 -27.37
C ASP A 61 -36.72 -3.81 -27.24
N GLU A 62 -36.74 -3.09 -28.37
CA GLU A 62 -36.47 -1.64 -28.45
C GLU A 62 -37.36 -0.81 -27.51
N LYS A 63 -38.61 -1.23 -27.25
CA LYS A 63 -39.53 -0.46 -26.40
C LYS A 63 -39.17 -0.58 -24.94
N LEU A 64 -38.80 -1.78 -24.49
CA LEU A 64 -38.31 -1.99 -23.14
C LEU A 64 -37.02 -1.20 -22.91
N MET A 65 -36.11 -1.25 -23.89
CA MET A 65 -34.87 -0.48 -23.85
C MET A 65 -35.15 1.02 -23.71
N GLU A 66 -36.04 1.59 -24.53
CA GLU A 66 -36.42 3.00 -24.45
C GLU A 66 -37.07 3.36 -23.09
N ALA A 67 -37.93 2.49 -22.56
CA ALA A 67 -38.58 2.71 -21.28
C ALA A 67 -37.57 2.78 -20.11
N ILE A 68 -36.52 1.95 -20.13
CA ILE A 68 -35.43 2.01 -19.16
C ILE A 68 -34.56 3.25 -19.38
N LEU A 69 -34.21 3.56 -20.65
CA LEU A 69 -33.39 4.71 -21.01
C LEU A 69 -34.03 6.06 -20.66
N GLN A 70 -35.36 6.16 -20.74
CA GLN A 70 -36.08 7.34 -20.30
C GLN A 70 -35.93 7.58 -18.79
N ARG A 71 -35.85 6.52 -18.00
CA ARG A 71 -35.72 6.60 -16.53
C ARG A 71 -34.31 6.82 -16.05
N LEU A 72 -33.33 6.49 -16.89
CA LEU A 72 -31.95 6.96 -16.72
C LEU A 72 -31.84 8.48 -16.76
N GLU A 73 -32.79 9.19 -17.40
CA GLU A 73 -32.85 10.67 -17.46
C GLU A 73 -33.77 11.28 -16.39
N SER A 74 -34.25 10.48 -15.44
CA SER A 74 -35.08 11.01 -14.35
C SER A 74 -34.30 12.03 -13.51
N GLU A 75 -34.96 13.11 -13.08
CA GLU A 75 -34.41 14.09 -12.12
C GLU A 75 -34.14 13.47 -10.73
N VAL A 76 -34.71 12.30 -10.45
CA VAL A 76 -34.66 11.65 -9.14
C VAL A 76 -33.56 10.57 -9.10
N ASP A 77 -32.57 10.77 -8.23
CA ASP A 77 -31.35 9.95 -8.11
C ASP A 77 -31.62 8.44 -8.00
N TYR A 78 -32.51 8.03 -7.09
CA TYR A 78 -32.79 6.61 -6.87
C TYR A 78 -33.49 5.94 -8.07
N VAL A 79 -34.22 6.71 -8.89
CA VAL A 79 -34.86 6.21 -10.12
C VAL A 79 -33.80 5.94 -11.17
N ARG A 80 -32.84 6.87 -11.33
CA ARG A 80 -31.71 6.67 -12.24
C ARG A 80 -30.96 5.40 -11.86
N VAL A 81 -30.53 5.27 -10.61
CA VAL A 81 -29.79 4.08 -10.14
C VAL A 81 -30.58 2.79 -10.41
N ALA A 82 -31.88 2.76 -10.11
CA ALA A 82 -32.70 1.59 -10.35
C ALA A 82 -32.84 1.26 -11.85
N ALA A 83 -32.94 2.28 -12.71
CA ALA A 83 -32.96 2.09 -14.16
C ALA A 83 -31.63 1.58 -14.71
N GLY A 84 -30.49 2.06 -14.18
CA GLY A 84 -29.16 1.55 -14.54
C GLY A 84 -28.95 0.10 -14.14
N GLN A 85 -29.42 -0.28 -12.94
CA GLN A 85 -29.40 -1.67 -12.49
C GLN A 85 -30.30 -2.55 -13.36
N ALA A 86 -31.52 -2.10 -13.68
CA ALA A 86 -32.42 -2.81 -14.60
C ALA A 86 -31.74 -3.01 -15.97
N PHE A 87 -31.15 -1.96 -16.52
CA PHE A 87 -30.46 -2.00 -17.81
C PHE A 87 -29.37 -3.09 -17.84
N VAL A 88 -28.48 -3.10 -16.84
CA VAL A 88 -27.37 -4.06 -16.76
C VAL A 88 -27.87 -5.50 -16.64
N ARG A 89 -29.02 -5.74 -16.00
CA ARG A 89 -29.58 -7.09 -15.83
C ARG A 89 -30.33 -7.58 -17.05
N VAL A 90 -30.93 -6.67 -17.82
CA VAL A 90 -31.74 -6.96 -19.00
C VAL A 90 -30.87 -7.19 -20.24
N VAL A 91 -29.82 -6.40 -20.40
CA VAL A 91 -29.02 -6.38 -21.62
C VAL A 91 -27.90 -7.42 -21.57
N LYS A 92 -27.72 -8.17 -22.66
CA LYS A 92 -26.60 -9.10 -22.80
C LYS A 92 -25.28 -8.33 -22.84
N SER A 93 -24.27 -8.85 -22.16
CA SER A 93 -22.95 -8.20 -22.06
C SER A 93 -22.23 -8.00 -23.40
N ASP A 94 -22.63 -8.69 -24.47
CA ASP A 94 -22.05 -8.61 -25.80
C ASP A 94 -22.81 -7.68 -26.77
N ASP A 95 -23.90 -7.04 -26.32
CA ASP A 95 -24.73 -6.17 -27.16
C ASP A 95 -24.05 -4.81 -27.43
N LEU A 96 -23.42 -4.71 -28.60
CA LEU A 96 -22.77 -3.49 -29.07
C LEU A 96 -23.74 -2.32 -29.29
N VAL A 97 -25.00 -2.59 -29.64
CA VAL A 97 -26.00 -1.53 -29.87
C VAL A 97 -26.36 -0.88 -28.54
N ALA A 98 -26.70 -1.69 -27.54
CA ALA A 98 -27.02 -1.19 -26.20
C ALA A 98 -25.82 -0.46 -25.56
N ALA A 99 -24.60 -0.98 -25.73
CA ALA A 99 -23.39 -0.29 -25.29
C ALA A 99 -23.20 1.07 -25.97
N ARG A 100 -23.49 1.20 -27.28
CA ARG A 100 -23.43 2.51 -27.96
C ARG A 100 -24.48 3.48 -27.45
N VAL A 101 -25.68 3.00 -27.13
CA VAL A 101 -26.73 3.86 -26.57
C VAL A 101 -26.31 4.40 -25.21
N LEU A 102 -25.77 3.56 -24.31
CA LEU A 102 -25.19 4.04 -23.05
C LEU A 102 -24.03 5.01 -23.26
N ALA A 103 -23.19 4.78 -24.27
CA ALA A 103 -22.07 5.66 -24.58
C ALA A 103 -22.52 7.07 -24.96
N SER A 104 -23.66 7.19 -25.67
CA SER A 104 -24.25 8.50 -25.97
C SER A 104 -24.66 9.25 -24.69
N ARG A 105 -25.02 8.53 -23.62
CA ARG A 105 -25.37 9.12 -22.31
C ARG A 105 -24.15 9.58 -21.51
N LEU A 106 -22.93 9.24 -21.94
CA LEU A 106 -21.71 9.86 -21.41
C LEU A 106 -21.60 11.34 -21.81
N GLU A 107 -22.34 11.78 -22.83
CA GLU A 107 -22.41 13.18 -23.27
C GLU A 107 -23.52 13.98 -22.56
N HIS A 108 -24.28 13.35 -21.67
CA HIS A 108 -25.39 13.99 -20.97
C HIS A 108 -24.90 15.12 -20.05
N SER A 109 -25.70 16.18 -19.87
CA SER A 109 -25.34 17.37 -19.07
C SER A 109 -25.28 17.07 -17.56
N ASP A 110 -26.16 16.19 -17.07
CA ASP A 110 -26.16 15.71 -15.68
C ASP A 110 -25.01 14.71 -15.41
N ALA A 111 -24.21 15.01 -14.38
CA ALA A 111 -23.09 14.18 -13.94
C ALA A 111 -23.52 12.80 -13.41
N ALA A 112 -24.69 12.69 -12.80
CA ALA A 112 -25.20 11.42 -12.27
C ALA A 112 -25.54 10.45 -13.40
N VAL A 113 -26.18 10.95 -14.47
CA VAL A 113 -26.47 10.17 -15.68
C VAL A 113 -25.19 9.66 -16.31
N ARG A 114 -24.17 10.53 -16.45
CA ARG A 114 -22.85 10.13 -16.99
C ARG A 114 -22.18 9.05 -16.14
N SER A 115 -22.18 9.22 -14.82
CA SER A 115 -21.58 8.26 -13.89
C SER A 115 -22.24 6.88 -14.00
N LEU A 116 -23.58 6.87 -14.05
CA LEU A 116 -24.33 5.63 -14.15
C LEU A 116 -24.15 4.93 -15.50
N ALA A 117 -24.16 5.69 -16.61
CA ALA A 117 -23.85 5.15 -17.93
C ALA A 117 -22.43 4.56 -17.99
N SER A 118 -21.46 5.21 -17.35
CA SER A 118 -20.09 4.69 -17.22
C SER A 118 -20.04 3.36 -16.47
N VAL A 119 -20.72 3.27 -15.33
CA VAL A 119 -20.76 2.04 -14.52
C VAL A 119 -21.47 0.93 -15.29
N ALA A 120 -22.60 1.23 -15.95
CA ALA A 120 -23.33 0.25 -16.75
C ALA A 120 -22.48 -0.27 -17.93
N LEU A 121 -21.72 0.60 -18.60
CA LEU A 121 -20.82 0.21 -19.69
C LEU A 121 -19.71 -0.76 -19.24
N LEU A 122 -19.24 -0.66 -17.99
CA LEU A 122 -18.23 -1.58 -17.46
C LEU A 122 -18.75 -2.99 -17.19
N HIS A 123 -20.07 -3.21 -17.22
CA HIS A 123 -20.66 -4.55 -17.11
C HIS A 123 -20.74 -5.29 -18.46
N PHE A 124 -20.47 -4.61 -19.58
CA PHE A 124 -20.34 -5.25 -20.88
C PHE A 124 -19.02 -6.01 -20.99
N GLU A 125 -18.96 -6.96 -21.93
CA GLU A 125 -17.73 -7.65 -22.27
C GLU A 125 -16.64 -6.63 -22.60
N ALA A 126 -15.44 -6.85 -22.07
CA ALA A 126 -14.33 -5.91 -22.18
C ALA A 126 -14.02 -5.53 -23.64
N THR A 127 -14.24 -6.44 -24.61
CA THR A 127 -14.01 -6.18 -26.03
C THR A 127 -15.02 -5.18 -26.62
N VAL A 128 -16.30 -5.30 -26.24
CA VAL A 128 -17.39 -4.40 -26.64
C VAL A 128 -17.20 -3.03 -25.98
N CYS A 129 -17.01 -3.02 -24.66
CA CYS A 129 -16.81 -1.79 -23.90
C CYS A 129 -15.58 -1.02 -24.41
N ARG A 130 -14.46 -1.69 -24.68
CA ARG A 130 -13.26 -1.07 -25.24
C ARG A 130 -13.50 -0.41 -26.60
N LYS A 131 -14.18 -1.10 -27.53
CA LYS A 131 -14.53 -0.54 -28.86
C LYS A 131 -15.36 0.74 -28.72
N VAL A 132 -16.34 0.71 -27.83
CA VAL A 132 -17.24 1.84 -27.56
C VAL A 132 -16.47 3.00 -26.93
N MET A 133 -15.67 2.75 -25.89
CA MET A 133 -14.88 3.81 -25.23
C MET A 133 -13.85 4.44 -26.17
N LEU A 134 -13.18 3.65 -27.01
CA LEU A 134 -12.27 4.17 -28.03
C LEU A 134 -12.98 5.10 -29.03
N ALA A 135 -14.25 4.83 -29.36
CA ALA A 135 -15.06 5.73 -30.17
C ALA A 135 -15.41 7.01 -29.38
N THR A 136 -15.84 6.88 -28.12
CA THR A 136 -16.21 8.00 -27.24
C THR A 136 -15.07 8.99 -26.99
N LEU A 137 -13.80 8.57 -27.11
CA LEU A 137 -12.67 9.50 -27.07
C LEU A 137 -12.67 10.57 -28.16
N HIS A 138 -13.48 10.41 -29.21
CA HIS A 138 -13.66 11.42 -30.26
C HIS A 138 -14.87 12.33 -30.02
N SER A 139 -15.53 12.20 -28.86
CA SER A 139 -16.66 13.05 -28.48
C SER A 139 -16.25 14.52 -28.40
N PRO A 140 -17.10 15.47 -28.83
CA PRO A 140 -16.86 16.90 -28.62
C PRO A 140 -16.84 17.27 -27.13
N HIS A 141 -17.48 16.48 -26.26
CA HIS A 141 -17.61 16.78 -24.84
C HIS A 141 -16.41 16.24 -24.03
N ALA A 142 -15.68 17.14 -23.37
CA ALA A 142 -14.51 16.77 -22.56
C ALA A 142 -14.82 15.73 -21.46
N TYR A 143 -16.00 15.84 -20.82
CA TYR A 143 -16.43 14.87 -19.81
C TYR A 143 -16.58 13.45 -20.37
N ALA A 144 -17.17 13.29 -21.55
CA ALA A 144 -17.32 11.99 -22.19
C ALA A 144 -15.94 11.37 -22.50
N ARG A 145 -14.99 12.19 -22.96
CA ARG A 145 -13.60 11.77 -23.19
C ARG A 145 -12.90 11.38 -21.89
N CYS A 146 -13.04 12.16 -20.81
CA CYS A 146 -12.50 11.82 -19.49
C CYS A 146 -13.04 10.48 -18.98
N THR A 147 -14.36 10.30 -19.02
CA THR A 147 -14.99 9.06 -18.59
C THR A 147 -14.53 7.86 -19.42
N ALA A 148 -14.43 8.02 -20.75
CA ALA A 148 -13.89 7.00 -21.62
C ALA A 148 -12.43 6.64 -21.26
N LEU A 149 -11.57 7.62 -20.97
CA LEU A 149 -10.20 7.36 -20.51
C LEU A 149 -10.16 6.61 -19.18
N SER A 150 -10.96 7.03 -18.19
CA SER A 150 -11.08 6.34 -16.90
C SER A 150 -11.54 4.89 -17.07
N SER A 151 -12.57 4.64 -17.89
CA SER A 151 -13.03 3.28 -18.18
C SER A 151 -12.00 2.45 -18.95
N LEU A 152 -11.25 3.06 -19.88
CA LEU A 152 -10.16 2.36 -20.56
C LEU A 152 -9.04 1.94 -19.59
N SER A 153 -8.77 2.71 -18.53
CA SER A 153 -7.75 2.34 -17.54
C SER A 153 -8.05 1.04 -16.79
N THR A 154 -9.33 0.71 -16.62
CA THR A 154 -9.78 -0.51 -15.96
C THR A 154 -9.86 -1.70 -16.91
N ILE A 155 -10.41 -1.50 -18.12
CA ILE A 155 -10.65 -2.60 -19.07
C ILE A 155 -9.55 -2.79 -20.14
N GLY A 156 -8.64 -1.84 -20.26
CA GLY A 156 -7.69 -1.72 -21.39
C GLY A 156 -6.26 -2.16 -21.08
N GLN A 157 -5.99 -2.73 -19.90
CA GLN A 157 -4.64 -3.12 -19.49
C GLN A 157 -3.97 -4.02 -20.55
N GLY A 158 -2.78 -3.61 -21.00
CA GLY A 158 -2.02 -4.33 -22.04
C GLY A 158 -2.50 -4.16 -23.48
N ASP A 159 -3.57 -3.39 -23.73
CA ASP A 159 -4.03 -3.15 -25.10
C ASP A 159 -3.33 -1.93 -25.73
N MET A 160 -2.63 -2.16 -26.84
CA MET A 160 -1.90 -1.12 -27.55
C MET A 160 -2.79 -0.05 -28.20
N ALA A 161 -4.02 -0.36 -28.58
CA ALA A 161 -4.99 0.63 -29.04
C ALA A 161 -5.41 1.56 -27.89
N CYS A 162 -5.67 1.01 -26.69
CA CYS A 162 -5.96 1.81 -25.49
C CYS A 162 -4.79 2.71 -25.11
N ILE A 163 -3.57 2.16 -25.08
CA ILE A 163 -2.35 2.92 -24.79
C ILE A 163 -2.18 4.06 -25.79
N ARG A 164 -2.28 3.79 -27.10
CA ARG A 164 -2.18 4.84 -28.13
C ARG A 164 -3.26 5.90 -27.97
N ALA A 165 -4.48 5.52 -27.64
CA ALA A 165 -5.58 6.45 -27.46
C ALA A 165 -5.37 7.34 -26.21
N ALA A 166 -4.91 6.77 -25.10
CA ALA A 166 -4.54 7.52 -23.90
C ALA A 166 -3.34 8.46 -24.17
N CYS A 167 -2.33 8.03 -24.92
CA CYS A 167 -1.23 8.91 -25.31
C CYS A 167 -1.68 10.05 -26.22
N ARG A 168 -2.63 9.83 -27.15
CA ARG A 168 -3.23 10.91 -27.96
C ARG A 168 -3.97 11.92 -27.09
N ALA A 169 -4.60 11.47 -26.01
CA ALA A 169 -5.28 12.37 -25.08
C ALA A 169 -4.34 13.31 -24.30
N LEU A 170 -3.02 13.08 -24.32
CA LEU A 170 -2.05 14.07 -23.84
C LEU A 170 -2.05 15.35 -24.69
N GLN A 171 -2.51 15.26 -25.94
CA GLN A 171 -2.63 16.38 -26.89
C GLN A 171 -4.08 16.90 -26.98
N ASP A 172 -4.96 16.49 -26.06
CA ASP A 172 -6.35 16.96 -26.03
C ASP A 172 -6.42 18.47 -25.74
N GLN A 173 -7.42 19.16 -26.29
CA GLN A 173 -7.60 20.60 -26.07
C GLN A 173 -7.99 20.91 -24.62
N ASP A 174 -8.67 19.99 -23.94
CA ASP A 174 -9.10 20.14 -22.55
C ASP A 174 -8.00 19.71 -21.57
N THR A 175 -7.67 20.59 -20.63
CA THR A 175 -6.61 20.38 -19.62
C THR A 175 -6.91 19.19 -18.70
N THR A 176 -8.19 18.93 -18.40
CA THR A 176 -8.63 17.82 -17.53
C THR A 176 -8.40 16.48 -18.21
N VAL A 177 -8.70 16.40 -19.51
CA VAL A 177 -8.45 15.20 -20.32
C VAL A 177 -6.95 14.91 -20.38
N ARG A 178 -6.11 15.94 -20.58
CA ARG A 178 -4.63 15.80 -20.57
C ARG A 178 -4.12 15.31 -19.22
N ALA A 179 -4.57 15.92 -18.13
CA ALA A 179 -4.15 15.56 -16.78
C ALA A 179 -4.54 14.11 -16.42
N LEU A 180 -5.73 13.67 -16.84
CA LEU A 180 -6.23 12.31 -16.61
C LEU A 180 -5.51 11.26 -17.46
N ALA A 181 -5.05 11.62 -18.67
CA ALA A 181 -4.32 10.69 -19.54
C ALA A 181 -3.03 10.15 -18.88
N ILE A 182 -2.35 10.94 -18.05
CA ILE A 182 -1.08 10.55 -17.39
C ILE A 182 -1.25 9.32 -16.47
N PRO A 183 -2.13 9.33 -15.44
CA PRO A 183 -2.36 8.14 -14.61
C PRO A 183 -2.98 6.97 -15.39
N VAL A 184 -3.77 7.24 -16.44
CA VAL A 184 -4.34 6.20 -17.31
C VAL A 184 -3.23 5.49 -18.11
N ILE A 185 -2.27 6.21 -18.67
CA ILE A 185 -1.12 5.58 -19.36
C ILE A 185 -0.34 4.71 -18.38
N ARG A 186 -0.06 5.21 -17.16
CA ARG A 186 0.66 4.46 -16.12
C ARG A 186 -0.06 3.16 -15.74
N THR A 187 -1.39 3.18 -15.62
CA THR A 187 -2.17 1.98 -15.29
C THR A 187 -2.24 1.00 -16.46
N LEU A 188 -2.40 1.49 -17.69
CA LEU A 188 -2.46 0.64 -18.90
C LEU A 188 -1.16 -0.14 -19.16
N ILE A 189 -0.01 0.43 -18.81
CA ILE A 189 1.33 -0.19 -19.00
C ILE A 189 1.81 -0.96 -17.76
N ALA A 190 1.12 -0.86 -16.61
CA ALA A 190 1.52 -1.55 -15.40
C ALA A 190 1.52 -3.07 -15.60
N GLY A 191 2.67 -3.71 -15.36
CA GLY A 191 2.84 -5.16 -15.51
C GLY A 191 2.92 -5.67 -16.96
N GLN A 192 3.10 -4.81 -17.95
CA GLN A 192 3.08 -5.17 -19.37
C GLN A 192 4.46 -5.45 -19.98
N ASP A 193 4.48 -6.09 -21.15
CA ASP A 193 5.69 -6.33 -21.97
C ASP A 193 6.44 -5.00 -22.20
N PRO A 194 7.78 -4.97 -22.00
CA PRO A 194 8.64 -3.83 -22.35
C PRO A 194 8.32 -3.16 -23.70
N LYS A 195 7.88 -3.93 -24.71
CA LYS A 195 7.44 -3.39 -26.01
C LYS A 195 6.29 -2.38 -25.91
N CYS A 196 5.33 -2.62 -25.01
CA CYS A 196 4.21 -1.70 -24.77
C CYS A 196 4.70 -0.39 -24.14
N CYS A 197 5.65 -0.46 -23.20
CA CYS A 197 6.28 0.71 -22.60
C CYS A 197 7.06 1.53 -23.62
N VAL A 198 7.81 0.88 -24.53
CA VAL A 198 8.51 1.58 -25.62
C VAL A 198 7.53 2.25 -26.58
N GLY A 199 6.44 1.57 -26.93
CA GLY A 199 5.37 2.15 -27.74
C GLY A 199 4.74 3.38 -27.07
N ALA A 200 4.41 3.29 -25.77
CA ALA A 200 3.87 4.40 -24.99
C ALA A 200 4.87 5.57 -24.90
N ALA A 201 6.15 5.28 -24.65
CA ALA A 201 7.20 6.29 -24.55
C ALA A 201 7.39 7.04 -25.88
N LYS A 202 7.35 6.33 -27.01
CA LYS A 202 7.45 6.96 -28.33
C LYS A 202 6.31 7.94 -28.59
N VAL A 203 5.08 7.60 -28.21
CA VAL A 203 3.93 8.50 -28.40
C VAL A 203 3.95 9.65 -27.37
N ALA A 204 4.33 9.39 -26.12
CA ALA A 204 4.51 10.43 -25.11
C ALA A 204 5.62 11.43 -25.49
N ALA A 205 6.70 10.97 -26.13
CA ALA A 205 7.75 11.83 -26.66
C ALA A 205 7.25 12.79 -27.74
N GLN A 206 6.29 12.38 -28.57
CA GLN A 206 5.67 13.30 -29.55
C GLN A 206 4.92 14.45 -28.88
N ALA A 207 4.41 14.27 -27.65
CA ALA A 207 3.79 15.36 -26.89
C ALA A 207 4.83 16.40 -26.42
N LEU A 208 6.11 16.02 -26.26
CA LEU A 208 7.20 16.97 -25.97
C LEU A 208 7.52 17.90 -27.14
N GLU A 209 7.19 17.50 -28.38
CA GLU A 209 7.40 18.31 -29.58
C GLU A 209 6.24 19.28 -29.85
N HIS A 210 5.16 19.21 -29.06
CA HIS A 210 3.97 20.04 -29.25
C HIS A 210 4.25 21.51 -28.90
N GLN A 211 3.60 22.47 -29.56
CA GLN A 211 3.84 23.91 -29.32
C GLN A 211 3.25 24.42 -27.99
N ASP A 212 2.21 23.75 -27.49
CA ASP A 212 1.57 24.08 -26.21
C ASP A 212 2.41 23.54 -25.02
N PRO A 213 2.87 24.41 -24.10
CA PRO A 213 3.69 24.00 -22.95
C PRO A 213 2.96 23.04 -21.99
N ASP A 214 1.63 23.09 -21.91
CA ASP A 214 0.89 22.17 -21.04
C ASP A 214 0.90 20.74 -21.60
N VAL A 215 0.89 20.59 -22.93
CA VAL A 215 1.02 19.30 -23.62
C VAL A 215 2.43 18.75 -23.45
N GLN A 216 3.46 19.60 -23.55
CA GLN A 216 4.85 19.22 -23.27
C GLN A 216 5.01 18.75 -21.82
N HIS A 217 4.44 19.50 -20.87
CA HIS A 217 4.46 19.14 -19.46
C HIS A 217 3.80 17.78 -19.22
N ALA A 218 2.60 17.55 -19.77
CA ALA A 218 1.91 16.27 -19.68
C ALA A 218 2.73 15.11 -20.29
N GLY A 219 3.37 15.35 -21.43
CA GLY A 219 4.30 14.40 -22.07
C GLY A 219 5.46 14.02 -21.16
N SER A 220 6.10 14.99 -20.51
CA SER A 220 7.23 14.75 -19.59
C SER A 220 6.80 13.94 -18.36
N LEU A 221 5.66 14.28 -17.75
CA LEU A 221 5.10 13.52 -16.62
C LEU A 221 4.72 12.09 -17.02
N ALA A 222 4.17 11.89 -18.23
CA ALA A 222 3.87 10.56 -18.75
C ALA A 222 5.14 9.71 -18.91
N LEU A 223 6.24 10.28 -19.42
CA LEU A 223 7.53 9.59 -19.53
C LEU A 223 8.11 9.21 -18.17
N VAL A 224 8.01 10.08 -17.16
CA VAL A 224 8.37 9.75 -15.78
C VAL A 224 7.49 8.61 -15.23
N GLY A 225 6.19 8.64 -15.52
CA GLY A 225 5.28 7.56 -15.15
C GLY A 225 5.70 6.22 -15.75
N ILE A 226 6.03 6.21 -17.05
CA ILE A 226 6.50 5.03 -17.79
C ILE A 226 7.84 4.51 -17.21
N SER A 227 8.80 5.40 -16.91
CA SER A 227 10.11 5.00 -16.38
C SER A 227 10.02 4.37 -14.99
N LYS A 228 9.08 4.83 -14.15
CA LYS A 228 8.80 4.25 -12.83
C LYS A 228 8.23 2.84 -12.93
N VAL A 229 7.38 2.55 -13.92
CA VAL A 229 6.80 1.21 -14.13
C VAL A 229 7.86 0.19 -14.56
N GLN A 230 8.91 0.62 -15.29
CA GLN A 230 10.02 -0.25 -15.69
C GLN A 230 10.97 -0.64 -14.55
N ASN A 231 10.79 -0.13 -13.33
CA ASN A 231 11.57 -0.50 -12.15
C ASN A 231 10.77 -1.45 -11.23
N PRO A 232 10.74 -2.77 -11.48
CA PRO A 232 10.16 -3.69 -10.52
C PRO A 232 10.99 -3.75 -9.22
N PRO A 233 10.39 -4.13 -8.08
CA PRO A 233 11.10 -4.33 -6.82
C PRO A 233 12.25 -5.35 -6.96
N PRO A 234 13.29 -5.25 -6.11
CA PRO A 234 14.56 -5.98 -6.28
C PRO A 234 14.42 -7.51 -6.36
N GLU A 235 13.36 -8.09 -5.80
CA GLU A 235 13.13 -9.53 -5.69
C GLU A 235 12.84 -10.25 -7.02
N LYS A 236 12.48 -9.54 -8.11
CA LYS A 236 12.22 -10.15 -9.44
C LYS A 236 13.34 -9.98 -10.48
N LYS A 237 14.50 -9.43 -10.09
CA LYS A 237 15.57 -9.06 -11.04
C LYS A 237 16.37 -10.25 -11.63
N GLN A 238 16.27 -11.46 -11.07
CA GLN A 238 17.19 -12.56 -11.43
C GLN A 238 16.94 -13.22 -12.81
N ASN A 239 15.75 -13.12 -13.42
CA ASN A 239 15.45 -13.90 -14.64
C ASN A 239 15.25 -13.11 -15.95
N MET A 240 15.29 -11.77 -15.95
CA MET A 240 14.99 -10.96 -17.15
C MET A 240 16.15 -10.05 -17.63
N SER A 241 17.23 -9.93 -16.86
CA SER A 241 18.07 -8.72 -16.91
C SER A 241 19.28 -8.73 -17.86
N SER A 242 19.71 -9.84 -18.45
CA SER A 242 21.07 -9.86 -19.02
C SER A 242 21.21 -9.63 -20.53
N LYS A 243 20.14 -9.69 -21.34
CA LYS A 243 20.31 -9.55 -22.82
C LYS A 243 19.34 -8.62 -23.56
N MET A 244 18.22 -8.20 -22.97
CA MET A 244 17.17 -7.49 -23.74
C MET A 244 17.04 -6.00 -23.42
N THR A 245 17.54 -5.54 -22.26
CA THR A 245 17.28 -4.19 -21.74
C THR A 245 18.13 -3.09 -22.38
N LEU A 246 19.43 -3.35 -22.65
CA LEU A 246 20.35 -2.34 -23.21
C LEU A 246 20.04 -2.04 -24.70
N ALA A 247 19.71 -3.07 -25.48
CA ALA A 247 19.36 -2.93 -26.90
C ALA A 247 18.04 -2.16 -27.10
N LEU A 248 17.00 -2.47 -26.32
CA LEU A 248 15.73 -1.72 -26.35
C LEU A 248 15.89 -0.27 -25.88
N GLN A 249 16.79 0.00 -24.93
CA GLN A 249 17.07 1.36 -24.44
C GLN A 249 17.85 2.19 -25.47
N MET A 250 18.78 1.57 -26.21
CA MET A 250 19.47 2.20 -27.33
C MET A 250 18.54 2.48 -28.52
N ASP A 251 17.55 1.63 -28.79
CA ASP A 251 16.55 1.86 -29.83
C ASP A 251 15.52 2.96 -29.46
N MET A 252 15.21 3.14 -28.17
CA MET A 252 14.43 4.31 -27.68
C MET A 252 15.19 5.61 -27.89
N LEU A 253 16.50 5.62 -27.61
CA LEU A 253 17.39 6.77 -27.86
C LEU A 253 17.50 7.07 -29.36
N ARG A 254 17.71 6.06 -30.21
CA ARG A 254 17.76 6.22 -31.67
C ARG A 254 16.43 6.72 -32.26
N SER A 255 15.30 6.25 -31.73
CA SER A 255 13.96 6.69 -32.17
C SER A 255 13.64 8.14 -31.79
N SER A 256 14.18 8.61 -30.65
CA SER A 256 14.13 10.01 -30.21
C SER A 256 15.06 10.92 -31.04
N GLN A 257 16.23 10.40 -31.43
CA GLN A 257 17.21 11.10 -32.25
C GLN A 257 16.83 11.20 -33.75
N LEU A 258 16.15 10.19 -34.32
CA LEU A 258 15.72 10.21 -35.73
C LEU A 258 14.49 11.09 -35.99
N ALA A 259 13.64 11.35 -34.98
CA ALA A 259 12.46 12.19 -35.13
C ALA A 259 12.79 13.70 -35.24
N THR A 260 13.96 14.10 -34.77
CA THR A 260 14.41 15.51 -34.74
C THR A 260 15.28 15.92 -35.94
N LEU A 261 15.52 15.02 -36.91
CA LEU A 261 16.35 15.29 -38.08
C LEU A 261 15.64 14.96 -39.40
N GLN A 262 14.86 15.90 -39.95
CA GLN A 262 14.86 16.19 -41.39
C GLN A 262 14.47 17.65 -41.69
N PRO A 263 15.22 18.32 -42.57
CA PRO A 263 14.60 18.82 -43.80
C PRO A 263 15.38 18.44 -45.08
N ARG A 264 14.60 18.07 -46.11
CA ARG A 264 14.89 17.85 -47.55
C ARG A 264 16.30 18.13 -48.09
N ARG A 265 16.86 17.15 -48.82
CA ARG A 265 17.40 17.31 -50.19
C ARG A 265 17.37 15.99 -51.00
N GLN A 266 17.08 16.11 -52.30
CA GLN A 266 16.94 15.03 -53.29
C GLN A 266 18.28 14.67 -53.97
N TYR A 267 18.40 13.38 -54.35
CA TYR A 267 19.16 12.71 -55.45
C TYR A 267 20.68 12.97 -55.67
N ASN A 268 21.53 11.94 -55.47
CA ASN A 268 22.01 10.99 -56.51
C ASN A 268 22.96 9.89 -55.94
N ASP A 269 22.76 8.66 -56.44
CA ASP A 269 23.65 7.48 -56.66
C ASP A 269 24.51 6.90 -55.51
N MET A 270 24.19 5.69 -54.99
CA MET A 270 24.53 4.32 -55.47
C MET A 270 26.02 3.94 -55.28
N LEU A 271 26.30 3.04 -54.32
CA LEU A 271 26.87 1.69 -54.56
C LEU A 271 27.04 0.91 -53.24
N ASP A 272 26.94 -0.41 -53.38
CA ASP A 272 26.95 -1.47 -52.38
C ASP A 272 28.29 -1.64 -51.64
N ASP A 273 28.25 -2.09 -50.39
CA ASP A 273 28.96 -3.32 -49.96
C ASP A 273 28.57 -3.71 -48.52
N GLU A 274 28.11 -4.96 -48.39
CA GLU A 274 27.95 -5.68 -47.14
C GLU A 274 29.32 -6.18 -46.65
N ASN A 275 29.74 -5.85 -45.42
CA ASN A 275 30.34 -6.82 -44.47
C ASN A 275 30.84 -6.18 -43.16
N GLU A 276 30.72 -7.01 -42.11
CA GLU A 276 31.42 -7.03 -40.83
C GLU A 276 31.12 -5.98 -39.75
N GLU A 277 30.34 -6.44 -38.76
CA GLU A 277 30.15 -5.87 -37.44
C GLU A 277 31.48 -5.68 -36.70
N THR A 278 31.89 -4.41 -36.54
CA THR A 278 32.68 -3.97 -35.39
C THR A 278 32.02 -2.71 -34.81
N PHE A 279 31.69 -2.78 -33.52
CA PHE A 279 31.00 -1.71 -32.76
C PHE A 279 31.85 -0.43 -32.69
N PRO A 280 31.31 0.78 -32.94
CA PRO A 280 32.01 2.00 -32.61
C PRO A 280 31.78 2.38 -31.14
N LYS A 281 32.85 2.83 -30.48
CA LYS A 281 32.79 3.53 -29.18
C LYS A 281 32.09 4.88 -29.39
N VAL A 282 31.24 5.26 -28.42
CA VAL A 282 30.61 6.59 -28.33
C VAL A 282 31.68 7.67 -28.52
N SER A 283 31.56 8.51 -29.55
CA SER A 283 32.52 9.58 -29.80
C SER A 283 32.21 10.78 -28.90
N ASN A 284 33.25 11.53 -28.53
CA ASN A 284 33.09 12.79 -27.77
C ASN A 284 32.18 13.81 -28.47
N GLU A 285 31.92 13.65 -29.76
CA GLU A 285 31.02 14.49 -30.54
C GLU A 285 29.55 14.25 -30.16
N GLU A 286 29.15 13.01 -29.87
CA GLU A 286 27.78 12.69 -29.42
C GLU A 286 27.48 13.24 -28.03
N LEU A 287 28.49 13.23 -27.13
CA LEU A 287 28.41 13.86 -25.81
C LEU A 287 28.34 15.40 -25.91
N SER A 288 29.07 15.99 -26.86
CA SER A 288 29.08 17.44 -27.08
C SER A 288 27.74 17.97 -27.59
N VAL A 289 26.98 17.17 -28.36
CA VAL A 289 25.64 17.52 -28.83
C VAL A 289 24.63 17.54 -27.68
N VAL A 290 24.72 16.59 -26.74
CA VAL A 290 23.88 16.54 -25.52
C VAL A 290 24.16 17.75 -24.62
N ILE A 291 25.43 18.09 -24.43
CA ILE A 291 25.84 19.29 -23.68
C ILE A 291 25.31 20.56 -24.36
N ALA A 292 25.40 20.66 -25.70
CA ALA A 292 24.89 21.81 -26.45
C ALA A 292 23.34 21.94 -26.40
N MET A 293 22.61 20.83 -26.26
CA MET A 293 21.16 20.84 -26.07
C MET A 293 20.76 21.29 -24.65
N LEU A 294 21.54 20.89 -23.64
CA LEU A 294 21.37 21.33 -22.25
C LEU A 294 21.69 22.82 -22.08
N ASP A 295 22.78 23.30 -22.69
CA ASP A 295 23.14 24.73 -22.71
C ASP A 295 22.05 25.57 -23.39
N ARG A 296 21.38 25.05 -24.43
CA ARG A 296 20.25 25.73 -25.10
C ARG A 296 18.98 25.77 -24.25
N ALA A 297 18.70 24.73 -23.48
CA ALA A 297 17.57 24.70 -22.54
C ALA A 297 17.82 25.66 -21.36
N GLU A 298 19.05 25.69 -20.83
CA GLU A 298 19.48 26.60 -19.77
C GLU A 298 19.52 28.06 -20.24
N LEU A 299 19.93 28.34 -21.48
CA LEU A 299 19.87 29.69 -22.06
C LEU A 299 18.44 30.19 -22.30
N ARG A 300 17.46 29.30 -22.55
CA ARG A 300 16.04 29.68 -22.68
C ARG A 300 15.38 29.96 -21.34
N ALA A 301 15.71 29.17 -20.31
CA ALA A 301 15.25 29.41 -18.93
C ALA A 301 15.82 30.69 -18.29
N ASN A 302 16.86 31.29 -18.89
CA ASN A 302 17.50 32.53 -18.44
C ASN A 302 17.12 33.75 -19.30
N GLY A 303 16.24 33.60 -20.29
CA GLY A 303 15.77 34.68 -21.16
C GLY A 303 14.51 35.36 -20.63
N GLU A 304 14.49 36.69 -20.65
CA GLU A 304 13.42 37.57 -20.15
C GLU A 304 12.02 37.25 -20.76
N ALA A 305 11.23 36.43 -20.08
CA ALA A 305 9.77 36.39 -20.23
C ALA A 305 9.13 36.23 -18.85
N GLN A 306 8.39 37.25 -18.43
CA GLN A 306 8.06 37.51 -17.03
C GLN A 306 6.77 36.82 -16.53
N ASP A 307 6.24 35.83 -17.23
CA ASP A 307 5.09 35.05 -16.77
C ASP A 307 5.26 33.58 -17.19
N ASP A 308 5.21 32.66 -16.22
CA ASP A 308 5.18 31.18 -16.32
C ASP A 308 6.50 30.34 -16.22
N ASP A 309 7.55 30.86 -15.56
CA ASP A 309 8.85 30.19 -15.25
C ASP A 309 8.79 28.89 -14.40
N SER A 310 7.63 28.52 -13.85
CA SER A 310 7.51 27.32 -12.99
C SER A 310 7.50 26.01 -13.76
N LYS A 311 7.03 26.02 -15.02
CA LYS A 311 6.84 24.82 -15.85
C LYS A 311 8.16 24.30 -16.43
N ASP A 312 9.03 25.20 -16.88
CA ASP A 312 10.37 24.87 -17.38
C ASP A 312 11.29 24.36 -16.27
N ARG A 313 11.14 24.87 -15.04
CA ARG A 313 11.86 24.37 -13.86
C ARG A 313 11.48 22.94 -13.49
N ILE A 314 10.19 22.59 -13.58
CA ILE A 314 9.74 21.22 -13.31
C ILE A 314 10.22 20.28 -14.41
N ALA A 315 10.18 20.71 -15.68
CA ALA A 315 10.72 19.93 -16.80
C ALA A 315 12.23 19.67 -16.64
N ALA A 316 13.02 20.68 -16.24
CA ALA A 316 14.45 20.54 -15.98
C ALA A 316 14.75 19.64 -14.78
N SER A 317 14.01 19.77 -13.67
CA SER A 317 14.13 18.90 -12.49
C SER A 317 13.84 17.44 -12.83
N VAL A 318 12.82 17.19 -13.64
CA VAL A 318 12.41 15.85 -14.10
C VAL A 318 13.48 15.21 -14.98
N VAL A 319 14.10 15.98 -15.88
CA VAL A 319 15.24 15.50 -16.69
C VAL A 319 16.43 15.16 -15.80
N LEU A 320 16.71 15.98 -14.77
CA LEU A 320 17.78 15.75 -13.80
C LEU A 320 17.56 14.47 -12.96
N ASP A 321 16.33 14.26 -12.48
CA ASP A 321 15.96 13.05 -11.72
C ASP A 321 16.10 11.79 -12.57
N THR A 322 15.76 11.88 -13.86
CA THR A 322 15.91 10.78 -14.81
C THR A 322 17.40 10.47 -15.05
N LEU A 323 18.25 11.48 -15.16
CA LEU A 323 19.71 11.33 -15.29
C LEU A 323 20.36 10.76 -14.03
N ASN A 324 19.95 11.22 -12.84
CA ASN A 324 20.44 10.69 -11.56
C ASN A 324 20.06 9.22 -11.38
N ALA A 325 18.82 8.85 -11.72
CA ALA A 325 18.36 7.46 -11.68
C ALA A 325 19.10 6.55 -12.70
N MET A 326 19.71 7.12 -13.75
CA MET A 326 20.59 6.39 -14.67
C MET A 326 22.02 6.29 -14.13
N ALA A 327 22.56 7.35 -13.53
CA ALA A 327 23.87 7.36 -12.89
C ALA A 327 23.97 6.36 -11.73
N ASP A 328 22.94 6.27 -10.88
CA ASP A 328 22.90 5.32 -9.76
C ASP A 328 22.82 3.86 -10.24
N ARG A 329 22.18 3.60 -11.39
CA ARG A 329 22.18 2.28 -12.03
C ARG A 329 23.53 1.91 -12.63
N SER A 330 24.21 2.87 -13.25
CA SER A 330 25.57 2.67 -13.77
C SER A 330 26.55 2.36 -12.62
N ARG A 331 26.40 3.00 -11.46
CA ARG A 331 27.19 2.70 -10.25
C ARG A 331 26.87 1.32 -9.70
N ALA A 332 25.59 0.94 -9.61
CA ALA A 332 25.18 -0.38 -9.15
C ALA A 332 25.65 -1.52 -10.07
N ALA A 333 25.69 -1.28 -11.39
CA ALA A 333 26.21 -2.24 -12.37
C ALA A 333 27.74 -2.41 -12.25
N ASN A 334 28.47 -1.31 -12.01
CA ASN A 334 29.92 -1.36 -11.78
C ASN A 334 30.30 -2.06 -10.46
N ASN A 335 29.45 -1.97 -9.44
CA ASN A 335 29.69 -2.63 -8.15
C ASN A 335 29.41 -4.15 -8.14
N ASN A 336 28.82 -4.70 -9.19
CA ASN A 336 28.48 -6.13 -9.30
C ASN A 336 29.37 -6.94 -10.26
N MET A 337 30.49 -6.37 -10.76
CA MET A 337 31.49 -7.17 -11.47
C MET A 337 32.42 -7.89 -10.48
N PRO A 338 32.58 -9.23 -10.58
CA PRO A 338 33.55 -9.94 -9.76
C PRO A 338 34.97 -9.61 -10.24
N SER A 339 35.83 -9.26 -9.28
CA SER A 339 37.23 -8.90 -9.48
C SER A 339 38.03 -10.02 -10.14
N ALA A 340 38.50 -9.79 -11.36
CA ALA A 340 39.54 -10.58 -12.00
C ALA A 340 40.71 -9.68 -12.43
N SER A 341 41.87 -9.99 -11.85
CA SER A 341 43.24 -9.86 -12.37
C SER A 341 43.60 -8.58 -13.14
N GLN A 342 44.26 -7.68 -12.42
CA GLN A 342 44.99 -6.53 -12.90
C GLN A 342 46.27 -7.00 -13.62
N GLU A 343 46.29 -6.94 -14.96
CA GLU A 343 47.50 -7.14 -15.77
C GLU A 343 47.99 -5.79 -16.32
N GLN A 344 49.29 -5.59 -16.20
CA GLN A 344 50.02 -4.35 -16.45
C GLN A 344 49.97 -3.95 -17.93
N ILE A 345 49.71 -2.68 -18.21
CA ILE A 345 49.99 -2.06 -19.51
C ILE A 345 50.89 -0.84 -19.25
N GLU A 346 52.07 -0.86 -19.88
CA GLU A 346 53.10 0.17 -19.87
C GLU A 346 52.65 1.44 -20.64
N PRO A 347 53.26 2.61 -20.38
CA PRO A 347 52.88 3.87 -21.02
C PRO A 347 53.57 4.02 -22.39
N GLU A 348 52.78 4.12 -23.46
CA GLU A 348 53.24 4.61 -24.77
C GLU A 348 53.35 6.14 -24.79
N GLU A 349 54.25 6.59 -25.64
CA GLU A 349 54.97 7.86 -25.65
C GLU A 349 54.12 9.05 -26.12
N GLU A 350 54.42 10.24 -25.55
CA GLU A 350 53.92 11.53 -25.99
C GLU A 350 54.57 11.93 -27.33
N GLU A 351 53.82 11.94 -28.42
CA GLU A 351 54.23 12.56 -29.68
C GLU A 351 53.95 14.08 -29.67
N GLU A 352 55.03 14.84 -29.73
CA GLU A 352 55.09 16.27 -30.05
C GLU A 352 54.46 16.55 -31.42
N TRP A 353 53.55 17.54 -31.49
CA TRP A 353 53.19 18.19 -32.75
C TRP A 353 53.58 19.67 -32.70
N GLU A 354 54.57 19.99 -33.54
CA GLU A 354 55.11 21.31 -33.79
C GLU A 354 54.13 22.25 -34.51
N ASP A 355 54.35 23.53 -34.26
CA ASP A 355 53.79 24.69 -34.95
C ASP A 355 53.89 24.58 -36.49
N SER A 356 52.79 24.86 -37.18
CA SER A 356 52.83 25.31 -38.57
C SER A 356 51.99 26.57 -38.73
N SER A 357 52.72 27.68 -38.78
CA SER A 357 52.24 29.00 -39.16
C SER A 357 52.16 29.07 -40.69
N GLY A 358 50.97 29.40 -41.21
CA GLY A 358 50.73 29.66 -42.62
C GLY A 358 49.81 30.86 -42.75
N SER A 359 50.41 32.00 -43.08
CA SER A 359 49.75 33.21 -43.58
C SER A 359 49.12 32.94 -44.94
N ASP A 360 47.93 33.50 -45.20
CA ASP A 360 47.65 34.13 -46.49
C ASP A 360 46.44 35.07 -46.41
N ASP A 361 46.66 36.25 -46.98
CA ASP A 361 45.71 37.34 -47.18
C ASP A 361 44.68 36.98 -48.26
N SER A 362 43.43 37.45 -48.13
CA SER A 362 42.71 38.04 -49.26
C SER A 362 41.46 38.81 -48.84
N ASP A 363 41.41 40.04 -49.34
CA ASP A 363 40.32 40.99 -49.34
C ASP A 363 39.03 40.47 -50.02
N GLY A 364 37.89 40.98 -49.56
CA GLY A 364 36.59 40.81 -50.22
C GLY A 364 35.49 41.66 -49.58
N SER A 365 35.29 42.86 -50.13
CA SER A 365 34.38 43.92 -49.68
C SER A 365 32.93 43.84 -50.22
N PHE A 366 32.01 44.56 -49.54
CA PHE A 366 30.65 45.02 -49.93
C PHE A 366 29.51 43.97 -49.96
N SER A 367 28.24 44.22 -49.53
CA SER A 367 27.46 45.44 -49.27
C SER A 367 26.16 45.17 -48.46
N SER A 368 25.83 46.11 -47.55
CA SER A 368 24.53 46.70 -47.12
C SER A 368 23.17 45.97 -47.25
N SER A 369 22.35 46.02 -46.19
CA SER A 369 21.20 46.95 -46.01
C SER A 369 20.46 46.70 -44.67
N ASN A 370 20.35 47.73 -43.81
CA ASN A 370 19.15 48.47 -43.33
C ASN A 370 18.05 47.60 -42.68
N ASP A 371 17.35 47.97 -41.60
CA ASP A 371 17.31 49.08 -40.64
C ASP A 371 16.21 48.68 -39.61
N ALA A 372 16.37 48.94 -38.31
CA ALA A 372 15.32 49.48 -37.42
C ALA A 372 15.77 49.57 -35.94
N LYS A 373 15.80 50.82 -35.48
CA LYS A 373 15.90 51.41 -34.12
C LYS A 373 15.07 50.65 -33.06
N SER A 374 15.48 50.52 -31.79
CA SER A 374 15.54 51.63 -30.82
C SER A 374 16.36 51.35 -29.53
N GLU A 375 16.86 52.45 -28.96
CA GLU A 375 17.25 52.75 -27.57
C GLU A 375 18.51 52.15 -26.92
N ARG A 376 19.43 53.09 -26.62
CA ARG A 376 20.72 52.96 -25.97
C ARG A 376 20.64 53.61 -24.58
N THR A 377 21.18 52.95 -23.56
CA THR A 377 22.18 53.53 -22.64
C THR A 377 22.83 52.44 -21.76
N ALA A 378 23.86 51.72 -22.24
CA ALA A 378 24.78 50.95 -21.38
C ALA A 378 26.18 50.53 -21.93
N PRO A 379 26.89 51.19 -22.89
CA PRO A 379 28.15 50.62 -23.38
C PRO A 379 29.44 51.13 -22.71
N LYS A 380 29.41 52.21 -21.91
CA LYS A 380 30.67 52.81 -21.39
C LYS A 380 31.37 52.00 -20.29
N LYS A 381 30.62 51.25 -19.47
CA LYS A 381 31.20 50.48 -18.34
C LYS A 381 31.87 49.17 -18.82
N ARG A 382 31.26 48.49 -19.80
CA ARG A 382 31.82 47.26 -20.39
C ARG A 382 33.14 47.51 -21.14
N LEU A 383 33.28 48.66 -21.80
CA LEU A 383 34.53 49.02 -22.48
C LEU A 383 35.65 49.38 -21.48
N GLN A 384 35.33 50.06 -20.37
CA GLN A 384 36.31 50.36 -19.32
C GLN A 384 36.80 49.10 -18.58
N ASP A 385 35.93 48.12 -18.34
CA ASP A 385 36.30 46.87 -17.68
C ASP A 385 37.12 45.95 -18.62
N ALA A 386 36.81 45.94 -19.91
CA ALA A 386 37.60 45.23 -20.92
C ALA A 386 39.01 45.84 -21.08
N VAL A 387 39.13 47.17 -21.09
CA VAL A 387 40.41 47.88 -21.17
C VAL A 387 41.24 47.69 -19.89
N LYS A 388 40.62 47.72 -18.71
CA LYS A 388 41.33 47.42 -17.45
C LYS A 388 41.85 45.98 -17.38
N LYS A 389 41.05 44.99 -17.80
CA LYS A 389 41.50 43.58 -17.87
C LYS A 389 42.65 43.39 -18.85
N ALA A 390 42.58 44.01 -20.03
CA ALA A 390 43.64 43.94 -21.04
C ALA A 390 44.95 44.62 -20.58
N PHE A 391 44.85 45.73 -19.82
CA PHE A 391 46.01 46.45 -19.30
C PHE A 391 46.71 45.72 -18.15
N ILE A 392 45.94 45.11 -17.23
CA ILE A 392 46.48 44.32 -16.12
C ILE A 392 47.14 43.04 -16.64
N GLY A 393 46.55 42.38 -17.63
CA GLY A 393 47.15 41.19 -18.28
C GLY A 393 48.49 41.49 -18.96
N LYS A 394 48.63 42.65 -19.63
CA LYS A 394 49.88 43.06 -20.28
C LYS A 394 50.97 43.47 -19.28
N LEU A 395 50.63 44.03 -18.12
CA LEU A 395 51.62 44.37 -17.08
C LEU A 395 52.19 43.11 -16.39
N ALA A 396 51.35 42.10 -16.14
CA ALA A 396 51.78 40.84 -15.53
C ALA A 396 52.72 40.02 -16.45
N ALA A 397 52.46 40.05 -17.77
CA ALA A 397 53.31 39.41 -18.78
C ALA A 397 54.66 40.14 -18.98
N LYS A 398 54.71 41.46 -18.77
CA LYS A 398 55.95 42.25 -18.89
C LYS A 398 56.88 42.05 -17.69
N ASN A 399 56.33 41.94 -16.48
CA ASN A 399 57.11 41.75 -15.25
C ASN A 399 57.70 40.34 -15.09
N THR A 400 57.09 39.33 -15.70
CA THR A 400 57.61 37.94 -15.70
C THR A 400 58.83 37.78 -16.62
N LYS A 401 58.92 38.55 -17.72
CA LYS A 401 60.10 38.58 -18.60
C LYS A 401 61.31 39.28 -17.96
N THR A 402 61.12 40.35 -17.20
CA THR A 402 62.20 41.06 -16.49
C THR A 402 62.74 40.30 -15.28
N LEU A 403 61.90 39.50 -14.59
CA LEU A 403 62.34 38.70 -13.45
C LEU A 403 63.11 37.43 -13.84
N LYS A 404 62.95 36.91 -15.06
CA LYS A 404 63.72 35.76 -15.58
C LYS A 404 65.15 36.13 -16.00
N ALA A 405 65.43 37.43 -16.20
CA ALA A 405 66.74 37.93 -16.63
C ALA A 405 67.70 38.31 -15.48
N MET A 406 67.27 38.22 -14.22
CA MET A 406 68.09 38.56 -13.05
C MET A 406 68.38 37.35 -12.14
N GLY A 407 68.52 36.17 -12.71
CA GLY A 407 68.91 34.95 -11.99
C GLY A 407 70.34 35.01 -11.48
N GLY A 408 70.54 35.55 -10.27
CA GLY A 408 71.70 35.29 -9.43
C GLY A 408 71.37 34.16 -8.45
N GLU A 409 72.17 33.09 -8.50
CA GLU A 409 72.08 31.93 -7.63
C GLU A 409 72.28 32.33 -6.16
N GLY A 410 71.25 32.17 -5.35
CA GLY A 410 71.30 32.40 -3.90
C GLY A 410 69.99 31.97 -3.25
N GLY A 411 70.03 30.81 -2.58
CA GLY A 411 68.87 30.08 -2.04
C GLY A 411 68.00 30.84 -1.05
N GLY A 412 67.02 31.56 -1.56
CA GLY A 412 65.83 32.01 -0.85
C GLY A 412 64.63 32.05 -1.81
N PRO A 413 63.38 31.88 -1.33
CA PRO A 413 62.22 31.89 -2.21
C PRO A 413 62.21 33.19 -3.02
N SER A 414 62.32 33.04 -4.35
CA SER A 414 62.41 34.15 -5.30
C SER A 414 61.34 35.19 -5.00
N ILE A 415 61.65 36.47 -5.17
CA ILE A 415 60.66 37.56 -5.07
C ILE A 415 59.42 37.25 -5.92
N ALA A 416 59.58 36.54 -7.04
CA ALA A 416 58.49 36.06 -7.88
C ALA A 416 57.61 34.99 -7.19
N GLU A 417 58.15 34.16 -6.31
CA GLU A 417 57.39 33.21 -5.50
C GLU A 417 56.69 33.90 -4.33
N LYS A 418 57.33 34.89 -3.69
CA LYS A 418 56.69 35.74 -2.68
C LYS A 418 55.54 36.55 -3.28
N MET A 419 55.72 37.13 -4.47
CA MET A 419 54.66 37.85 -5.19
C MET A 419 53.55 36.92 -5.68
N ARG A 420 53.87 35.69 -6.16
CA ARG A 420 52.85 34.67 -6.45
C ARG A 420 52.03 34.30 -5.22
N LYS A 421 52.66 34.09 -4.07
CA LYS A 421 51.97 33.84 -2.80
C LYS A 421 51.11 35.03 -2.36
N VAL A 422 51.53 36.27 -2.60
CA VAL A 422 50.73 37.48 -2.30
C VAL A 422 49.54 37.61 -3.25
N HIS A 423 49.73 37.47 -4.57
CA HIS A 423 48.62 37.52 -5.55
C HIS A 423 47.63 36.37 -5.37
N GLN A 424 48.11 35.18 -5.01
CA GLN A 424 47.24 34.05 -4.67
C GLN A 424 46.40 34.35 -3.42
N LYS A 425 47.03 34.88 -2.35
CA LYS A 425 46.32 35.34 -1.15
C LYS A 425 45.32 36.46 -1.45
N GLU A 426 45.64 37.38 -2.35
CA GLU A 426 44.76 38.49 -2.73
C GLU A 426 43.56 38.03 -3.57
N GLY A 427 43.77 37.14 -4.54
CA GLY A 427 42.69 36.50 -5.30
C GLY A 427 41.76 35.66 -4.42
N GLN A 428 42.32 34.95 -3.43
CA GLN A 428 41.53 34.18 -2.46
C GLN A 428 40.79 35.06 -1.44
N MET A 429 41.36 36.21 -1.04
CA MET A 429 40.64 37.21 -0.24
C MET A 429 39.49 37.83 -1.03
N GLN A 430 39.67 38.04 -2.33
CA GLN A 430 38.60 38.55 -3.20
C GLN A 430 37.47 37.55 -3.39
N SER A 431 37.75 36.23 -3.49
CA SER A 431 36.70 35.22 -3.53
C SER A 431 35.89 35.19 -2.23
N TRP A 432 36.54 35.29 -1.06
CA TRP A 432 35.82 35.36 0.21
C TRP A 432 35.00 36.64 0.38
N ARG A 433 35.52 37.79 -0.06
CA ARG A 433 34.76 39.05 -0.07
C ARG A 433 33.55 38.99 -0.99
N ARG A 434 33.65 38.27 -2.11
CA ARG A 434 32.52 38.03 -3.01
C ARG A 434 31.46 37.17 -2.32
N VAL A 435 31.86 36.07 -1.68
CA VAL A 435 30.95 35.22 -0.90
C VAL A 435 30.27 36.04 0.20
N GLU A 436 31.02 36.80 0.98
CA GLU A 436 30.49 37.67 2.04
C GLU A 436 29.53 38.74 1.49
N ALA A 437 29.83 39.34 0.33
CA ALA A 437 28.94 40.29 -0.33
C ALA A 437 27.64 39.64 -0.83
N LEU A 438 27.70 38.40 -1.32
CA LEU A 438 26.52 37.63 -1.74
C LEU A 438 25.65 37.27 -0.52
N LEU A 439 26.25 36.85 0.58
CA LEU A 439 25.54 36.49 1.82
C LEU A 439 24.91 37.69 2.53
N ASN A 440 25.56 38.85 2.47
CA ASN A 440 25.07 40.12 3.01
C ASN A 440 24.10 40.87 2.06
N SER A 441 23.81 40.29 0.90
CA SER A 441 22.83 40.86 -0.04
C SER A 441 21.43 40.85 0.56
N GLY A 442 20.62 41.89 0.30
CA GLY A 442 19.18 41.88 0.63
C GLY A 442 18.33 40.98 -0.28
N ASP A 443 18.93 40.45 -1.35
CA ASP A 443 18.29 39.61 -2.37
C ASP A 443 18.52 38.13 -2.07
N LEU A 444 17.42 37.40 -1.81
CA LEU A 444 17.43 35.99 -1.40
C LEU A 444 18.19 35.07 -2.36
N GLN A 445 18.06 35.28 -3.68
CA GLN A 445 18.75 34.42 -4.66
C GLN A 445 20.26 34.58 -4.58
N LYS A 446 20.74 35.81 -4.37
CA LYS A 446 22.17 36.08 -4.18
C LYS A 446 22.69 35.46 -2.90
N ARG A 447 21.89 35.46 -1.83
CA ARG A 447 22.26 34.81 -0.56
C ARG A 447 22.36 33.29 -0.72
N GLN A 448 21.42 32.68 -1.43
CA GLN A 448 21.47 31.24 -1.76
C GLN A 448 22.66 30.89 -2.66
N ALA A 449 22.98 31.71 -3.66
CA ALA A 449 24.18 31.56 -4.48
C ALA A 449 25.45 31.71 -3.62
N GLY A 450 25.47 32.67 -2.69
CA GLY A 450 26.54 32.86 -1.72
C GLY A 450 26.76 31.61 -0.87
N LEU A 451 25.70 30.97 -0.38
CA LEU A 451 25.78 29.71 0.38
C LEU A 451 26.43 28.57 -0.42
N LYS A 452 26.07 28.41 -1.69
CA LYS A 452 26.73 27.43 -2.58
C LYS A 452 28.21 27.76 -2.78
N GLU A 453 28.55 29.04 -2.94
CA GLU A 453 29.95 29.48 -3.04
C GLU A 453 30.73 29.28 -1.72
N VAL A 454 30.10 29.37 -0.53
CA VAL A 454 30.73 29.04 0.77
C VAL A 454 31.21 27.60 0.80
N ALA A 455 30.38 26.64 0.35
CA ALA A 455 30.72 25.23 0.35
C ALA A 455 31.97 24.94 -0.49
N GLY A 456 32.00 25.50 -1.71
CA GLY A 456 33.18 25.43 -2.58
C GLY A 456 34.40 26.16 -2.01
N ALA A 457 34.21 27.34 -1.41
CA ALA A 457 35.29 28.14 -0.85
C ALA A 457 35.86 27.60 0.47
N ALA A 458 35.12 26.76 1.19
CA ALA A 458 35.64 26.11 2.39
C ALA A 458 36.52 24.89 2.07
N GLY A 459 36.64 24.50 0.79
CA GLY A 459 37.38 23.30 0.37
C GLY A 459 36.70 22.03 0.87
N ILE A 460 35.37 22.06 0.96
CA ILE A 460 34.47 20.97 1.39
C ILE A 460 33.92 20.22 0.16
N ALA A 461 34.37 20.58 -1.05
CA ALA A 461 34.05 19.84 -2.26
C ALA A 461 35.05 18.68 -2.42
N PRO A 462 34.58 17.41 -2.50
CA PRO A 462 35.47 16.27 -2.66
C PRO A 462 36.21 16.36 -4.01
N GLY A 463 37.55 16.44 -3.97
CA GLY A 463 38.40 16.34 -5.15
C GLY A 463 39.25 17.57 -5.51
N GLY A 464 39.17 18.67 -4.76
CA GLY A 464 40.04 19.84 -4.99
C GLY A 464 41.46 19.63 -4.45
N SER A 465 42.42 19.15 -5.25
CA SER A 465 43.84 19.09 -4.86
C SER A 465 44.46 20.49 -4.81
N THR A 466 44.16 21.25 -3.76
CA THR A 466 44.72 22.60 -3.63
C THR A 466 46.10 22.51 -2.98
N LYS A 467 47.13 23.05 -3.64
CA LYS A 467 48.50 23.27 -3.12
C LYS A 467 48.54 24.30 -1.96
N GLU A 468 47.45 24.44 -1.21
CA GLU A 468 47.29 25.41 -0.13
C GLU A 468 47.94 24.87 1.15
N GLY A 469 48.60 25.76 1.92
CA GLY A 469 49.21 25.37 3.19
C GLY A 469 48.14 25.02 4.24
N PRO A 470 48.37 24.02 5.11
CA PRO A 470 47.35 23.50 6.04
C PRO A 470 46.80 24.56 7.00
N ALA A 471 47.62 25.52 7.42
CA ALA A 471 47.20 26.62 8.29
C ALA A 471 46.16 27.55 7.63
N TYR A 472 46.25 27.74 6.31
CA TYR A 472 45.33 28.61 5.58
C TYR A 472 43.98 27.92 5.33
N VAL A 473 44.00 26.64 4.99
CA VAL A 473 42.80 25.80 4.87
C VAL A 473 42.06 25.73 6.22
N ALA A 474 42.80 25.54 7.32
CA ALA A 474 42.23 25.54 8.66
C ALA A 474 41.55 26.88 9.02
N GLN A 475 42.18 28.01 8.69
CA GLN A 475 41.59 29.34 8.92
C GLN A 475 40.31 29.55 8.10
N ARG A 476 40.29 29.17 6.82
CA ARG A 476 39.09 29.27 5.96
C ARG A 476 37.96 28.39 6.45
N LYS A 477 38.27 27.14 6.82
CA LYS A 477 37.29 26.23 7.42
C LYS A 477 36.74 26.84 8.71
N ALA A 478 37.58 27.36 9.60
CA ALA A 478 37.12 28.02 10.83
C ALA A 478 36.23 29.25 10.57
N GLN A 479 36.55 30.07 9.56
CA GLN A 479 35.73 31.23 9.17
C GLN A 479 34.38 30.80 8.57
N ALA A 480 34.40 29.82 7.65
CA ALA A 480 33.19 29.24 7.07
C ALA A 480 32.28 28.65 8.15
N LYS A 481 32.86 27.89 9.10
CA LYS A 481 32.13 27.34 10.25
C LYS A 481 31.43 28.41 11.07
N ARG A 482 32.13 29.51 11.41
CA ARG A 482 31.52 30.63 12.15
C ARG A 482 30.37 31.26 11.39
N MET A 483 30.55 31.52 10.10
CA MET A 483 29.52 32.14 9.26
C MET A 483 28.29 31.24 9.12
N LEU A 484 28.47 29.96 8.79
CA LEU A 484 27.37 29.00 8.67
C LEU A 484 26.62 28.83 10.00
N ARG A 485 27.34 28.82 11.14
CA ARG A 485 26.73 28.79 12.47
C ARG A 485 25.85 30.01 12.73
N THR A 486 26.36 31.22 12.47
CA THR A 486 25.58 32.45 12.64
C THR A 486 24.39 32.51 11.70
N MET A 487 24.54 32.06 10.46
CA MET A 487 23.46 32.04 9.48
C MET A 487 22.39 30.99 9.81
N ALA A 488 22.76 29.83 10.35
CA ALA A 488 21.80 28.80 10.71
C ALA A 488 20.88 29.24 11.86
N THR A 489 21.40 30.00 12.84
CA THR A 489 20.64 30.33 14.07
C THR A 489 20.12 31.75 14.12
N SER A 490 20.82 32.72 13.53
CA SER A 490 20.57 34.16 13.78
C SER A 490 20.19 34.96 12.54
N ASP A 491 20.11 34.34 11.35
CA ASP A 491 19.71 35.08 10.15
C ASP A 491 18.26 35.56 10.27
N PRO A 492 17.91 36.80 9.93
CA PRO A 492 16.51 37.26 9.98
C PRO A 492 15.61 36.53 8.96
N CYS A 493 16.16 36.01 7.86
CA CYS A 493 15.40 35.35 6.79
C CYS A 493 15.37 33.84 7.00
N TRP A 494 14.19 33.29 7.28
CA TRP A 494 14.03 31.86 7.55
C TRP A 494 14.44 30.98 6.36
N GLN A 495 14.23 31.41 5.11
CA GLN A 495 14.67 30.66 3.92
C GLN A 495 16.19 30.53 3.85
N VAL A 496 16.93 31.52 4.37
CA VAL A 496 18.38 31.47 4.43
C VAL A 496 18.83 30.53 5.54
N ARG A 497 18.16 30.54 6.71
CA ARG A 497 18.41 29.55 7.78
C ARG A 497 18.17 28.13 7.28
N GLU A 498 17.02 27.89 6.65
CA GLU A 498 16.67 26.60 6.05
C GLU A 498 17.69 26.15 4.99
N ALA A 499 18.05 27.01 4.04
CA ALA A 499 19.06 26.70 3.02
C ALA A 499 20.43 26.42 3.63
N THR A 500 20.80 27.14 4.70
CA THR A 500 22.05 26.90 5.43
C THR A 500 22.06 25.54 6.11
N LEU A 501 20.95 25.14 6.75
CA LEU A 501 20.80 23.83 7.39
C LEU A 501 20.78 22.68 6.37
N ASN A 502 20.10 22.86 5.23
CA ASN A 502 20.15 21.90 4.12
C ASN A 502 21.57 21.74 3.59
N LEU A 503 22.33 22.84 3.50
CA LEU A 503 23.74 22.76 3.14
C LEU A 503 24.52 21.96 4.19
N LEU A 504 24.26 22.14 5.49
CA LEU A 504 24.92 21.34 6.53
C LEU A 504 24.64 19.83 6.38
N VAL A 505 23.46 19.43 5.89
CA VAL A 505 23.17 18.01 5.55
C VAL A 505 24.13 17.49 4.47
N GLU A 506 24.34 18.27 3.40
CA GLU A 506 25.27 17.89 2.32
C GLU A 506 26.72 17.81 2.83
N LEU A 507 27.11 18.71 3.73
CA LEU A 507 28.45 18.76 4.30
C LEU A 507 28.69 17.78 5.45
N ALA A 508 27.66 17.06 5.93
CA ALA A 508 27.77 16.19 7.10
C ALA A 508 28.81 15.07 6.90
N SER A 509 28.96 14.56 5.67
CA SER A 509 29.93 13.52 5.31
C SER A 509 31.40 13.89 5.58
N GLU A 510 31.73 15.18 5.75
CA GLU A 510 33.08 15.63 6.12
C GLU A 510 33.35 15.60 7.64
N ALA A 511 32.53 14.87 8.42
CA ALA A 511 32.73 14.55 9.83
C ALA A 511 32.91 15.78 10.74
N ASN A 512 32.05 16.79 10.59
CA ASN A 512 32.19 18.05 11.31
C ASN A 512 31.12 18.25 12.38
N VAL A 513 31.25 17.50 13.49
CA VAL A 513 30.35 17.52 14.66
C VAL A 513 30.22 18.91 15.29
N ASP A 514 31.16 19.83 15.03
CA ASP A 514 31.13 21.23 15.49
C ASP A 514 29.83 22.00 15.13
N PHE A 515 29.09 21.53 14.12
CA PHE A 515 27.83 22.14 13.69
C PHE A 515 26.59 21.62 14.44
N LEU A 516 26.71 20.49 15.16
CA LEU A 516 25.59 19.88 15.85
C LEU A 516 24.92 20.84 16.86
N PRO A 517 25.65 21.61 17.69
CA PRO A 517 25.01 22.59 18.59
C PRO A 517 24.21 23.67 17.86
N ALA A 518 24.65 24.08 16.66
CA ALA A 518 23.95 25.10 15.87
C ALA A 518 22.67 24.53 15.22
N ALA A 519 22.73 23.29 14.74
CA ALA A 519 21.56 22.58 14.24
C ALA A 519 20.54 22.36 15.37
N LEU A 520 20.98 21.92 16.55
CA LEU A 520 20.12 21.75 17.73
C LEU A 520 19.51 23.09 18.20
N GLU A 521 20.26 24.18 18.21
CA GLU A 521 19.71 25.51 18.53
C GLU A 521 18.60 25.92 17.54
N ALA A 522 18.78 25.63 16.25
CA ALA A 522 17.79 25.90 15.21
C ALA A 522 16.52 25.02 15.27
N THR A 523 16.51 23.96 16.09
CA THR A 523 15.28 23.19 16.35
C THR A 523 14.24 23.99 17.14
N GLY A 524 14.65 25.05 17.85
CA GLY A 524 13.76 26.00 18.52
C GLY A 524 13.21 27.13 17.64
N ASP A 525 13.45 27.09 16.33
CA ASP A 525 13.05 28.16 15.41
C ASP A 525 11.52 28.33 15.34
N ALA A 526 11.05 29.57 15.19
CA ALA A 526 9.62 29.87 15.03
C ALA A 526 9.03 29.24 13.75
N MET A 527 9.82 29.13 12.68
CA MET A 527 9.39 28.60 11.38
C MET A 527 9.60 27.09 11.30
N TRP A 528 8.53 26.36 11.03
CA TRP A 528 8.54 24.90 11.00
C TRP A 528 9.49 24.33 9.92
N GLN A 529 9.65 25.00 8.78
CA GLN A 529 10.59 24.59 7.72
C GLN A 529 12.04 24.59 8.21
N VAL A 530 12.41 25.60 9.01
CA VAL A 530 13.74 25.69 9.62
C VAL A 530 13.92 24.58 10.65
N ARG A 531 12.89 24.29 11.47
CA ARG A 531 12.92 23.15 12.40
C ARG A 531 13.10 21.82 11.68
N CYS A 532 12.37 21.56 10.59
CA CYS A 532 12.54 20.34 9.78
C CYS A 532 13.94 20.23 9.16
N ALA A 533 14.47 21.34 8.62
CA ALA A 533 15.84 21.36 8.09
C ALA A 533 16.89 21.16 9.20
N ALA A 534 16.66 21.70 10.39
CA ALA A 534 17.50 21.51 11.56
C ALA A 534 17.53 20.05 12.01
N LEU A 535 16.37 19.39 12.08
CA LEU A 535 16.26 17.97 12.39
C LEU A 535 17.03 17.09 11.39
N ARG A 536 16.86 17.36 10.08
CA ARG A 536 17.62 16.66 9.02
C ARG A 536 19.13 16.88 9.15
N ALA A 537 19.55 18.11 9.43
CA ALA A 537 20.95 18.45 9.65
C ALA A 537 21.54 17.75 10.88
N SER A 538 20.84 17.78 12.02
CA SER A 538 21.24 17.07 13.24
C SER A 538 21.38 15.57 12.99
N CYS A 539 20.39 14.97 12.31
CA CYS A 539 20.45 13.55 11.95
C CYS A 539 21.68 13.21 11.09
N ALA A 540 21.91 13.99 10.02
CA ALA A 540 23.01 13.75 9.09
C ALA A 540 24.38 13.90 9.79
N LEU A 541 24.51 14.91 10.66
CA LEU A 541 25.73 15.16 11.42
C LEU A 541 26.02 14.04 12.43
N CYS A 542 25.00 13.50 13.10
CA CYS A 542 25.16 12.37 14.01
C CYS A 542 25.55 11.09 13.26
N VAL A 543 24.86 10.76 12.15
CA VAL A 543 25.14 9.55 11.35
C VAL A 543 26.54 9.61 10.73
N ALA A 544 26.92 10.74 10.11
CA ALA A 544 28.25 10.87 9.51
C ALA A 544 29.37 10.99 10.56
N GLY A 545 29.03 11.43 11.77
CA GLY A 545 29.92 11.61 12.89
C GLY A 545 30.02 10.42 13.84
N GLU A 546 29.51 9.23 13.49
CA GLU A 546 29.39 8.06 14.39
C GLU A 546 30.67 7.78 15.21
N ALA A 547 31.87 7.94 14.62
CA ALA A 547 33.14 7.74 15.32
C ALA A 547 33.63 8.93 16.17
N ALA A 548 33.05 10.12 16.01
CA ALA A 548 33.51 11.40 16.56
C ALA A 548 32.50 12.11 17.47
N VAL A 549 31.21 11.75 17.42
CA VAL A 549 30.17 12.31 18.29
C VAL A 549 30.33 11.71 19.68
N GLU A 550 30.56 12.55 20.69
CA GLU A 550 30.58 12.07 22.07
C GLU A 550 29.17 11.58 22.45
N GLN A 551 29.07 10.48 23.23
CA GLN A 551 27.78 9.95 23.69
C GLN A 551 26.91 11.04 24.36
N LYS A 552 27.56 12.00 25.03
CA LYS A 552 26.88 13.13 25.65
C LYS A 552 26.19 14.03 24.61
N ASP A 553 26.85 14.36 23.51
CA ASP A 553 26.27 15.18 22.45
C ASP A 553 25.10 14.47 21.77
N LEU A 554 25.19 13.14 21.63
CA LEU A 554 24.08 12.32 21.14
C LEU A 554 22.89 12.35 22.11
N THR A 555 23.13 12.20 23.41
CA THR A 555 22.07 12.31 24.44
C THR A 555 21.43 13.69 24.43
N ASP A 556 22.23 14.77 24.43
CA ASP A 556 21.74 16.16 24.38
C ASP A 556 20.92 16.40 23.10
N ALA A 557 21.34 15.82 21.97
CA ALA A 557 20.60 15.88 20.71
C ALA A 557 19.25 15.14 20.79
N MET A 558 19.24 13.93 21.34
CA MET A 558 18.03 13.13 21.49
C MET A 558 17.03 13.83 22.43
N GLU A 559 17.46 14.37 23.57
CA GLU A 559 16.60 15.12 24.50
C GLU A 559 15.99 16.38 23.84
N ALA A 560 16.79 17.13 23.07
CA ALA A 560 16.28 18.30 22.36
C ALA A 560 15.22 17.92 21.32
N ILE A 561 15.42 16.83 20.57
CA ILE A 561 14.51 16.37 19.53
C ILE A 561 13.25 15.74 20.13
N GLN A 562 13.36 15.08 21.28
CA GLN A 562 12.25 14.46 22.00
C GLN A 562 11.12 15.46 22.28
N GLY A 563 11.45 16.73 22.59
CA GLY A 563 10.46 17.79 22.80
C GLY A 563 9.66 18.17 21.55
N LEU A 564 10.21 17.93 20.35
CA LEU A 564 9.58 18.25 19.06
C LEU A 564 8.68 17.14 18.52
N VAL A 565 8.71 15.95 19.11
CA VAL A 565 7.82 14.85 18.71
C VAL A 565 6.35 15.24 18.87
N THR A 566 6.04 16.07 19.87
CA THR A 566 4.69 16.61 20.13
C THR A 566 4.52 18.03 19.60
N ASP A 567 5.31 18.46 18.60
CA ASP A 567 5.09 19.75 17.93
C ASP A 567 3.65 19.78 17.36
N TRP A 568 3.07 20.98 17.32
CA TRP A 568 1.71 21.17 16.78
C TRP A 568 1.67 21.02 15.26
N ASN A 569 2.83 21.13 14.60
CA ASN A 569 3.01 20.96 13.17
C ASN A 569 3.42 19.51 12.85
N SER A 570 2.58 18.79 12.10
CA SER A 570 2.80 17.38 11.79
C SER A 570 4.09 17.11 11.02
N PHE A 571 4.54 18.01 10.15
CA PHE A 571 5.81 17.83 9.42
C PHE A 571 7.02 17.84 10.35
N VAL A 572 6.99 18.66 11.41
CA VAL A 572 8.08 18.70 12.41
C VAL A 572 8.07 17.44 13.24
N SER A 573 6.90 17.00 13.71
CA SER A 573 6.75 15.73 14.45
C SER A 573 7.19 14.52 13.62
N LEU A 574 6.81 14.45 12.34
CA LEU A 574 7.22 13.36 11.44
C LEU A 574 8.73 13.32 11.25
N GLU A 575 9.36 14.47 11.02
CA GLU A 575 10.82 14.55 10.86
C GLU A 575 11.55 14.27 12.19
N ALA A 576 10.99 14.69 13.33
CA ALA A 576 11.53 14.42 14.66
C ALA A 576 11.48 12.92 14.96
N LEU A 577 10.34 12.26 14.71
CA LEU A 577 10.19 10.81 14.84
C LEU A 577 11.17 10.07 13.92
N GLY A 578 11.27 10.46 12.65
CA GLY A 578 12.22 9.87 11.71
C GLY A 578 13.68 10.09 12.09
N THR A 579 14.00 11.21 12.74
CA THR A 579 15.34 11.50 13.25
C THR A 579 15.65 10.67 14.48
N LEU A 580 14.77 10.62 15.48
CA LEU A 580 14.97 9.78 16.68
C LEU A 580 15.12 8.30 16.33
N ASP A 581 14.34 7.81 15.36
CA ASP A 581 14.44 6.45 14.82
C ASP A 581 15.84 6.15 14.25
N ARG A 582 16.40 7.07 13.48
CA ARG A 582 17.77 6.93 12.94
C ARG A 582 18.84 7.07 14.02
N LEU A 583 18.62 7.92 15.02
CA LEU A 583 19.56 8.10 16.13
C LEU A 583 19.55 6.92 17.10
N SER A 584 18.41 6.24 17.29
CA SER A 584 18.34 5.03 18.11
C SER A 584 19.16 3.88 17.53
N ASP A 585 19.34 3.82 16.21
CA ASP A 585 20.19 2.81 15.57
C ASP A 585 21.70 3.04 15.83
N LEU A 586 22.11 4.27 16.16
CA LEU A 586 23.52 4.64 16.39
C LEU A 586 23.99 4.39 17.83
N GLY A 587 23.07 4.23 18.80
CA GLY A 587 23.40 4.19 20.23
C GLY A 587 22.97 2.90 20.92
N SER A 588 23.83 2.34 21.78
CA SER A 588 23.50 1.14 22.58
C SER A 588 22.61 1.44 23.81
N GLN A 589 22.41 2.72 24.13
CA GLN A 589 21.55 3.15 25.23
C GLN A 589 20.64 4.27 24.75
N THR A 590 19.37 3.95 24.52
CA THR A 590 18.32 4.96 24.35
C THR A 590 18.18 5.75 25.65
N PRO A 591 18.22 7.09 25.60
CA PRO A 591 17.96 7.90 26.79
C PRO A 591 16.56 7.58 27.33
N GLY A 592 16.46 7.45 28.65
CA GLY A 592 15.19 7.15 29.30
C GLY A 592 14.14 8.23 28.98
N GLY A 593 12.93 7.80 28.63
CA GLY A 593 11.81 8.70 28.32
C GLY A 593 11.48 8.83 26.83
N LEU A 594 12.25 8.21 25.94
CA LEU A 594 11.93 8.14 24.51
C LEU A 594 10.55 7.51 24.28
N GLU A 595 10.25 6.43 25.02
CA GLU A 595 8.96 5.75 24.99
C GLU A 595 7.81 6.68 25.41
N GLU A 596 8.02 7.54 26.41
CA GLU A 596 7.04 8.52 26.86
C GLU A 596 6.81 9.61 25.80
N ALA A 597 7.85 10.00 25.07
CA ALA A 597 7.69 10.96 23.98
C ALA A 597 6.92 10.37 22.80
N PHE A 598 7.21 9.12 22.42
CA PHE A 598 6.43 8.43 21.41
C PHE A 598 4.99 8.18 21.87
N ALA A 599 4.78 7.84 23.14
CA ALA A 599 3.46 7.73 23.74
C ALA A 599 2.67 9.05 23.60
N ARG A 600 3.30 10.19 23.91
CA ARG A 600 2.68 11.51 23.71
C ARG A 600 2.40 11.80 22.24
N ALA A 601 3.29 11.38 21.33
CA ALA A 601 3.11 11.51 19.87
C ALA A 601 1.91 10.73 19.34
N LEU A 602 1.58 9.60 19.96
CA LEU A 602 0.41 8.80 19.58
C LEU A 602 -0.92 9.54 19.85
N HIS A 603 -0.91 10.59 20.67
CA HIS A 603 -2.05 11.50 20.85
C HIS A 603 -2.07 12.66 19.83
N HIS A 604 -1.17 12.67 18.85
CA HIS A 604 -1.14 13.71 17.82
C HIS A 604 -2.40 13.65 16.92
N ARG A 605 -2.87 14.81 16.43
CA ARG A 605 -4.10 14.90 15.61
C ARG A 605 -3.96 14.29 14.22
N ASP A 606 -2.78 14.40 13.64
CA ASP A 606 -2.44 13.85 12.33
C ASP A 606 -2.22 12.32 12.41
N LYS A 607 -2.88 11.57 11.52
CA LYS A 607 -2.78 10.11 11.44
C LYS A 607 -1.36 9.65 11.09
N GLU A 608 -0.67 10.31 10.15
CA GLU A 608 0.67 9.89 9.72
C GLU A 608 1.67 9.99 10.88
N VAL A 609 1.53 11.00 11.74
CA VAL A 609 2.35 11.15 12.95
C VAL A 609 2.10 9.99 13.91
N ARG A 610 0.84 9.60 14.12
CA ARG A 610 0.50 8.46 14.99
C ARG A 610 1.03 7.15 14.44
N ASP A 611 0.83 6.88 13.15
CA ASP A 611 1.32 5.66 12.49
C ASP A 611 2.86 5.55 12.60
N LYS A 612 3.56 6.66 12.32
CA LYS A 612 5.03 6.71 12.42
C LYS A 612 5.50 6.60 13.88
N ALA A 613 4.82 7.24 14.82
CA ALA A 613 5.12 7.15 16.25
C ALA A 613 4.95 5.72 16.77
N GLY A 614 3.87 5.05 16.40
CA GLY A 614 3.62 3.67 16.76
C GLY A 614 4.65 2.71 16.17
N ALA A 615 5.02 2.88 14.90
CA ALA A 615 6.08 2.10 14.27
C ALA A 615 7.47 2.31 14.91
N THR A 616 7.74 3.53 15.39
CA THR A 616 9.01 3.87 16.04
C THR A 616 9.03 3.38 17.49
N LEU A 617 7.93 3.53 18.23
CA LEU A 617 7.76 2.96 19.57
C LEU A 617 7.92 1.44 19.56
N TYR A 618 7.32 0.75 18.59
CA TYR A 618 7.44 -0.69 18.43
C TYR A 618 8.89 -1.13 18.21
N ARG A 619 9.61 -0.50 17.28
CA ARG A 619 11.02 -0.80 17.02
C ARG A 619 11.87 -0.53 18.26
N SER A 620 11.69 0.63 18.88
CA SER A 620 12.40 1.01 20.11
C SER A 620 12.16 0.01 21.22
N ALA A 621 10.91 -0.43 21.44
CA ALA A 621 10.57 -1.40 22.48
C ALA A 621 11.22 -2.77 22.24
N ASN A 622 11.27 -3.22 20.99
CA ASN A 622 11.95 -4.46 20.63
C ASN A 622 13.46 -4.37 20.85
N THR A 623 14.08 -3.21 20.60
CA THR A 623 15.52 -3.02 20.81
C THR A 623 15.89 -2.80 22.28
N SER A 624 15.06 -2.10 23.05
CA SER A 624 15.35 -1.74 24.46
C SER A 624 14.84 -2.78 25.47
N GLY A 625 13.95 -3.68 25.07
CA GLY A 625 13.27 -4.63 25.97
C GLY A 625 12.16 -3.98 26.80
N HIS A 626 11.73 -2.76 26.47
CA HIS A 626 10.65 -2.03 27.15
C HIS A 626 9.25 -2.33 26.55
N GLU A 627 9.01 -3.59 26.13
CA GLU A 627 7.74 -4.04 25.54
C GLU A 627 6.51 -3.71 26.42
N GLU A 628 6.64 -3.83 27.75
CA GLU A 628 5.56 -3.52 28.69
C GLU A 628 5.21 -2.02 28.73
N ALA A 629 6.21 -1.14 28.74
CA ALA A 629 5.98 0.30 28.76
C ALA A 629 5.35 0.77 27.43
N ALA A 630 5.80 0.20 26.31
CA ALA A 630 5.19 0.45 25.01
C ALA A 630 3.75 -0.06 24.95
N ALA A 631 3.48 -1.27 25.44
CA ALA A 631 2.12 -1.81 25.53
C ALA A 631 1.22 -0.92 26.39
N GLN A 632 1.71 -0.40 27.50
CA GLN A 632 0.98 0.52 28.38
C GLN A 632 0.64 1.84 27.67
N ALA A 633 1.61 2.45 26.99
CA ALA A 633 1.40 3.66 26.22
C ALA A 633 0.35 3.48 25.12
N ILE A 634 0.42 2.37 24.37
CA ILE A 634 -0.55 2.07 23.31
C ILE A 634 -1.92 1.75 23.91
N ALA A 635 -1.98 1.08 25.07
CA ALA A 635 -3.22 0.79 25.78
C ALA A 635 -3.98 2.07 26.24
N GLU A 636 -3.26 3.14 26.55
CA GLU A 636 -3.85 4.43 26.88
C GLU A 636 -4.55 5.08 25.67
N LEU A 637 -4.08 4.82 24.45
CA LEU A 637 -4.74 5.29 23.22
C LEU A 637 -6.11 4.68 23.01
N LEU A 638 -6.33 3.46 23.48
CA LEU A 638 -7.65 2.84 23.43
C LEU A 638 -8.68 3.66 24.24
N ALA A 639 -8.25 4.61 25.09
CA ALA A 639 -9.12 5.51 25.86
C ALA A 639 -9.67 6.68 25.06
N TYR A 640 -9.13 6.92 23.86
CA TYR A 640 -9.60 8.01 23.03
C TYR A 640 -11.01 7.75 22.48
N LEU A 641 -11.73 8.84 22.25
CA LEU A 641 -13.08 8.79 21.66
C LEU A 641 -13.04 8.47 20.15
N ASP A 642 -11.94 8.82 19.49
CA ASP A 642 -11.77 8.69 18.03
C ASP A 642 -11.56 7.21 17.63
N PRO A 643 -12.45 6.63 16.80
CA PRO A 643 -12.35 5.23 16.38
C PRO A 643 -11.07 4.92 15.58
N ASP A 644 -10.58 5.85 14.76
CA ASP A 644 -9.37 5.62 13.94
C ASP A 644 -8.13 5.45 14.84
N VAL A 645 -8.09 6.18 15.96
CA VAL A 645 -7.01 6.07 16.96
C VAL A 645 -7.07 4.71 17.67
N LYS A 646 -8.27 4.20 17.94
CA LYS A 646 -8.45 2.89 18.58
C LYS A 646 -8.06 1.74 17.66
N ASP A 647 -8.43 1.82 16.39
CA ASP A 647 -8.07 0.82 15.39
C ASP A 647 -6.56 0.76 15.20
N GLU A 648 -5.90 1.92 15.12
CA GLU A 648 -4.43 2.00 15.07
C GLU A 648 -3.80 1.46 16.36
N ALA A 649 -4.36 1.76 17.53
CA ALA A 649 -3.88 1.21 18.79
C ALA A 649 -3.99 -0.33 18.84
N CYS A 650 -5.08 -0.91 18.33
CA CYS A 650 -5.24 -2.34 18.17
C CYS A 650 -4.17 -2.95 17.24
N LEU A 651 -3.90 -2.31 16.09
CA LEU A 651 -2.85 -2.73 15.15
C LEU A 651 -1.45 -2.65 15.77
N LEU A 652 -1.17 -1.60 16.54
CA LEU A 652 0.10 -1.44 17.23
C LEU A 652 0.27 -2.46 18.36
N LEU A 653 -0.78 -2.70 19.16
CA LEU A 653 -0.76 -3.77 20.16
C LEU A 653 -0.53 -5.13 19.52
N LYS A 654 -1.19 -5.41 18.39
CA LYS A 654 -0.95 -6.62 17.59
C LYS A 654 0.53 -6.80 17.24
N ARG A 655 1.23 -5.72 16.86
CA ARG A 655 2.67 -5.78 16.56
C ARG A 655 3.51 -6.04 17.80
N VAL A 656 3.22 -5.36 18.91
CA VAL A 656 3.91 -5.55 20.21
C VAL A 656 3.76 -6.98 20.72
N GLY A 657 2.62 -7.62 20.45
CA GLY A 657 2.35 -8.99 20.83
C GLY A 657 1.76 -9.15 22.24
N PRO A 658 1.55 -10.40 22.69
CA PRO A 658 0.90 -10.69 23.95
C PRO A 658 1.81 -10.40 25.14
N THR A 659 1.45 -9.38 25.92
CA THR A 659 2.02 -9.06 27.24
C THR A 659 0.88 -9.00 28.26
N SER A 660 1.22 -9.05 29.55
CA SER A 660 0.25 -8.87 30.65
C SER A 660 -0.61 -7.62 30.44
N ILE A 661 0.05 -6.53 30.04
CA ILE A 661 -0.54 -5.22 29.86
C ILE A 661 -1.38 -5.17 28.59
N SER A 662 -0.87 -5.68 27.45
CA SER A 662 -1.61 -5.64 26.19
C SER A 662 -2.88 -6.48 26.26
N VAL A 663 -2.81 -7.70 26.82
CA VAL A 663 -4.00 -8.55 27.02
C VAL A 663 -4.98 -7.89 27.98
N GLY A 664 -4.50 -7.40 29.14
CA GLY A 664 -5.36 -6.75 30.13
C GLY A 664 -6.06 -5.50 29.60
N ALA A 665 -5.34 -4.65 28.87
CA ALA A 665 -5.88 -3.44 28.25
C ALA A 665 -6.97 -3.75 27.22
N VAL A 666 -6.72 -4.69 26.31
CA VAL A 666 -7.69 -5.09 25.28
C VAL A 666 -8.93 -5.72 25.92
N CYS A 667 -8.76 -6.56 26.95
CA CYS A 667 -9.87 -7.15 27.70
C CYS A 667 -10.74 -6.10 28.42
N CYS A 668 -10.09 -5.13 29.07
CA CYS A 668 -10.79 -3.99 29.67
C CYS A 668 -11.62 -3.25 28.63
N ARG A 669 -11.13 -3.08 27.39
CA ARG A 669 -11.90 -2.41 26.34
C ARG A 669 -13.14 -3.16 25.95
N ILE A 670 -13.04 -4.46 25.65
CA ILE A 670 -14.23 -5.25 25.29
C ILE A 670 -15.32 -5.13 26.37
N SER A 671 -14.92 -5.06 27.64
CA SER A 671 -15.84 -4.99 28.79
C SER A 671 -16.51 -3.63 29.03
N HIS A 672 -15.93 -2.50 28.61
CA HIS A 672 -16.42 -1.15 28.97
C HIS A 672 -17.41 -0.53 27.96
N GLY A 673 -18.03 -1.33 27.09
CA GLY A 673 -19.20 -0.89 26.31
C GLY A 673 -18.94 0.12 25.19
N TYR A 674 -17.84 -0.04 24.45
CA TYR A 674 -17.53 0.77 23.25
C TYR A 674 -18.52 0.51 22.11
N ASP A 675 -18.34 1.12 20.94
CA ASP A 675 -19.03 0.76 19.70
C ASP A 675 -18.66 -0.66 19.22
N GLU A 676 -19.54 -1.28 18.43
CA GLU A 676 -19.37 -2.67 17.97
C GLU A 676 -18.10 -2.90 17.13
N PRO A 677 -17.72 -2.01 16.18
CA PRO A 677 -16.49 -2.16 15.39
C PRO A 677 -15.23 -2.21 16.26
N THR A 678 -15.11 -1.29 17.23
CA THR A 678 -13.97 -1.28 18.16
C THR A 678 -13.84 -2.59 18.94
N ARG A 679 -14.98 -3.16 19.41
CA ARG A 679 -14.95 -4.45 20.14
C ARG A 679 -14.55 -5.60 19.22
N CYS A 680 -14.95 -5.59 17.96
CA CYS A 680 -14.50 -6.58 16.96
C CYS A 680 -13.00 -6.47 16.69
N ALA A 681 -12.45 -5.26 16.50
CA ALA A 681 -11.01 -5.03 16.32
C ALA A 681 -10.20 -5.48 17.55
N ALA A 682 -10.70 -5.22 18.75
CA ALA A 682 -10.12 -5.69 20.00
C ALA A 682 -10.09 -7.23 20.08
N LEU A 683 -11.18 -7.91 19.72
CA LEU A 683 -11.21 -9.38 19.62
C LEU A 683 -10.20 -9.89 18.58
N GLY A 684 -10.13 -9.26 17.40
CA GLY A 684 -9.14 -9.60 16.38
C GLY A 684 -7.71 -9.45 16.87
N THR A 685 -7.45 -8.49 17.77
CA THR A 685 -6.13 -8.33 18.40
C THR A 685 -5.84 -9.47 19.39
N LEU A 686 -6.83 -9.86 20.23
CA LEU A 686 -6.68 -11.03 21.11
C LEU A 686 -6.49 -12.34 20.32
N ALA A 687 -7.11 -12.44 19.14
CA ALA A 687 -6.93 -13.59 18.25
C ALA A 687 -5.47 -13.78 17.85
N GLU A 688 -4.86 -12.68 17.41
CA GLU A 688 -3.49 -12.68 16.93
C GLU A 688 -2.51 -12.86 18.08
N PHE A 689 -2.85 -12.37 19.28
CA PHE A 689 -2.15 -12.71 20.52
C PHE A 689 -2.17 -14.20 20.84
N ALA A 690 -3.33 -14.86 20.64
CA ALA A 690 -3.44 -16.30 20.82
C ALA A 690 -2.55 -17.07 19.82
N LYS A 691 -2.57 -16.67 18.53
CA LYS A 691 -1.74 -17.28 17.48
C LYS A 691 -0.25 -17.08 17.69
N ALA A 692 0.18 -15.89 18.10
CA ALA A 692 1.59 -15.57 18.29
C ALA A 692 2.27 -16.44 19.36
N GLY A 693 1.51 -16.95 20.34
CA GLY A 693 2.04 -17.94 21.31
C GLY A 693 2.27 -19.33 20.73
N GLU A 694 1.71 -19.65 19.57
CA GLU A 694 1.78 -21.00 18.98
C GLU A 694 2.94 -21.16 18.00
N GLU A 695 3.39 -20.07 17.37
CA GLU A 695 4.50 -20.10 16.40
C GLU A 695 5.87 -20.42 17.04
N HIS A 696 5.97 -20.33 18.37
CA HIS A 696 7.21 -20.58 19.13
C HIS A 696 7.01 -21.58 20.27
N PRO A 697 6.78 -22.88 19.99
CA PRO A 697 6.64 -23.87 21.04
C PRO A 697 7.96 -24.02 21.82
N PRO A 698 7.90 -24.15 23.16
CA PRO A 698 9.09 -24.31 23.99
C PRO A 698 9.76 -25.66 23.69
N GLY A 699 10.82 -25.66 22.86
CA GLY A 699 11.61 -26.87 22.58
C GLY A 699 12.26 -27.00 21.20
N THR A 700 12.08 -26.05 20.28
CA THR A 700 12.63 -26.14 18.90
C THR A 700 14.02 -25.53 18.71
N ALA A 701 14.69 -25.10 19.78
CA ALA A 701 16.06 -24.59 19.68
C ALA A 701 17.02 -25.70 19.24
N THR A 702 17.51 -25.60 18.00
CA THR A 702 18.44 -26.56 17.40
C THR A 702 19.72 -26.69 18.22
N GLU A 703 20.08 -27.92 18.59
CA GLU A 703 21.31 -28.30 19.28
C GLU A 703 22.54 -27.75 18.53
N GLY A 704 23.24 -26.80 19.13
CA GLY A 704 24.52 -26.30 18.62
C GLY A 704 25.14 -25.29 19.57
N ASP A 705 26.28 -25.64 20.16
CA ASP A 705 27.16 -24.93 21.11
C ASP A 705 26.55 -24.50 22.46
N GLU A 706 26.88 -25.28 23.51
CA GLU A 706 26.08 -25.45 24.72
C GLU A 706 26.40 -24.52 25.91
N ARG A 707 27.47 -23.70 25.93
CA ARG A 707 27.87 -23.02 27.19
C ARG A 707 27.61 -21.52 27.29
N GLU A 708 27.64 -20.76 26.21
CA GLU A 708 27.18 -19.36 26.22
C GLU A 708 25.68 -19.25 25.89
N LYS A 709 25.15 -20.19 25.09
CA LYS A 709 23.71 -20.29 24.84
C LYS A 709 22.90 -20.69 26.07
N GLU A 710 23.46 -21.37 27.07
CA GLU A 710 22.66 -21.88 28.21
C GLU A 710 22.03 -20.75 29.05
N LYS A 711 22.76 -19.66 29.29
CA LYS A 711 22.25 -18.52 30.08
C LYS A 711 21.27 -17.67 29.28
N GLU A 712 21.59 -17.36 28.02
CA GLU A 712 20.71 -16.59 27.13
C GLU A 712 19.45 -17.39 26.76
N SER A 713 19.58 -18.72 26.64
CA SER A 713 18.47 -19.66 26.44
C SER A 713 17.52 -19.69 27.63
N THR A 714 18.00 -19.66 28.89
CA THR A 714 17.08 -19.63 30.04
C THR A 714 16.21 -18.37 30.11
N SER A 715 16.74 -17.20 29.73
CA SER A 715 15.93 -15.96 29.67
C SER A 715 14.96 -15.96 28.49
N GLU A 716 15.39 -16.43 27.31
CA GLU A 716 14.51 -16.50 26.13
C GLU A 716 13.42 -17.57 26.29
N ILE A 717 13.72 -18.74 26.85
CA ILE A 717 12.73 -19.77 27.18
C ILE A 717 11.69 -19.22 28.15
N ARG A 718 12.10 -18.46 29.17
CA ARG A 718 11.17 -17.83 30.11
C ARG A 718 10.27 -16.82 29.41
N LYS A 719 10.80 -15.97 28.53
CA LYS A 719 9.99 -15.02 27.74
C LYS A 719 8.99 -15.73 26.84
N VAL A 720 9.39 -16.82 26.18
CA VAL A 720 8.49 -17.65 25.36
C VAL A 720 7.39 -18.27 26.22
N GLN A 721 7.72 -18.81 27.40
CA GLN A 721 6.72 -19.37 28.32
C GLN A 721 5.74 -18.30 28.82
N GLU A 722 6.22 -17.11 29.16
CA GLU A 722 5.38 -15.98 29.58
C GLU A 722 4.46 -15.52 28.43
N ARG A 723 4.97 -15.42 27.20
CA ARG A 723 4.16 -15.10 25.99
C ARG A 723 3.08 -16.15 25.74
N ASN A 724 3.41 -17.44 25.83
CA ASN A 724 2.44 -18.52 25.65
C ASN A 724 1.37 -18.48 26.75
N GLN A 725 1.75 -18.19 28.00
CA GLN A 725 0.78 -18.01 29.08
C GLN A 725 -0.21 -16.86 28.80
N TRP A 726 0.27 -15.74 28.23
CA TRP A 726 -0.59 -14.60 27.90
C TRP A 726 -1.42 -14.84 26.64
N ALA A 727 -0.90 -15.56 25.65
CA ALA A 727 -1.66 -16.04 24.49
C ALA A 727 -2.85 -16.90 24.92
N MET A 728 -2.64 -17.82 25.87
CA MET A 728 -3.70 -18.65 26.44
C MET A 728 -4.76 -17.83 27.18
N LYS A 729 -4.34 -16.83 27.97
CA LYS A 729 -5.27 -15.89 28.61
C LYS A 729 -6.04 -15.05 27.60
N ALA A 730 -5.43 -14.67 26.48
CA ALA A 730 -6.09 -13.95 25.39
C ALA A 730 -7.16 -14.82 24.72
N ALA A 731 -6.89 -16.11 24.51
CA ALA A 731 -7.88 -17.07 24.00
C ALA A 731 -9.07 -17.22 24.97
N GLN A 732 -8.81 -17.39 26.26
CA GLN A 732 -9.86 -17.44 27.30
C GLN A 732 -10.69 -16.14 27.33
N ALA A 733 -10.03 -14.99 27.25
CA ALA A 733 -10.70 -13.69 27.24
C ALA A 733 -11.55 -13.49 25.98
N THR A 734 -11.07 -13.92 24.81
CA THR A 734 -11.82 -13.88 23.55
C THR A 734 -13.10 -14.70 23.66
N ALA A 735 -12.99 -15.93 24.18
CA ALA A 735 -14.15 -16.79 24.41
C ALA A 735 -15.11 -16.17 25.41
N ARG A 736 -14.63 -15.72 26.57
CA ARG A 736 -15.48 -15.19 27.64
C ARG A 736 -16.14 -13.87 27.28
N LEU A 737 -15.36 -12.87 26.87
CA LEU A 737 -15.84 -11.51 26.63
C LEU A 737 -16.57 -11.42 25.30
N GLY A 738 -16.05 -12.07 24.25
CA GLY A 738 -16.65 -12.03 22.93
C GLY A 738 -18.00 -12.73 22.86
N LEU A 739 -18.16 -13.91 23.46
CA LEU A 739 -19.44 -14.65 23.45
C LEU A 739 -20.49 -14.08 24.41
N GLN A 740 -20.08 -13.39 25.47
CA GLN A 740 -20.99 -12.71 26.40
C GLN A 740 -21.38 -11.31 25.93
N ASP A 741 -20.81 -10.84 24.81
CA ASP A 741 -21.10 -9.51 24.30
C ASP A 741 -22.59 -9.36 23.91
N PRO A 742 -23.25 -8.24 24.24
CA PRO A 742 -24.64 -8.01 23.87
C PRO A 742 -24.86 -7.92 22.35
N ALA A 743 -23.87 -7.47 21.57
CA ALA A 743 -23.99 -7.32 20.12
C ALA A 743 -23.75 -8.64 19.38
N ALA A 744 -24.65 -8.95 18.43
CA ALA A 744 -24.55 -10.18 17.64
C ALA A 744 -23.30 -10.22 16.75
N VAL A 745 -22.90 -9.08 16.18
CA VAL A 745 -21.72 -8.97 15.31
C VAL A 745 -20.44 -9.33 16.08
N VAL A 746 -20.31 -8.83 17.32
CA VAL A 746 -19.15 -9.10 18.18
C VAL A 746 -19.08 -10.58 18.57
N ARG A 747 -20.23 -11.22 18.86
CA ARG A 747 -20.30 -12.66 19.11
C ARG A 747 -19.91 -13.49 17.90
N GLN A 748 -20.39 -13.12 16.71
CA GLN A 748 -20.04 -13.81 15.46
C GLN A 748 -18.55 -13.68 15.14
N GLU A 749 -17.96 -12.51 15.37
CA GLU A 749 -16.53 -12.31 15.19
C GLU A 749 -15.71 -13.13 16.19
N ALA A 750 -16.15 -13.22 17.46
CA ALA A 750 -15.51 -14.09 18.45
C ALA A 750 -15.55 -15.57 18.02
N ILE A 751 -16.69 -16.04 17.49
CA ILE A 751 -16.84 -17.41 16.97
C ILE A 751 -15.88 -17.65 15.80
N ARG A 752 -15.83 -16.71 14.84
CA ARG A 752 -14.95 -16.76 13.68
C ARG A 752 -13.49 -16.89 14.12
N ILE A 753 -13.06 -16.02 15.05
CA ILE A 753 -11.72 -15.98 15.61
C ILE A 753 -11.34 -17.27 16.32
N MET A 754 -12.23 -17.83 17.15
CA MET A 754 -11.96 -19.08 17.87
C MET A 754 -11.70 -20.27 16.94
N GLY A 755 -12.27 -20.24 15.72
CA GLY A 755 -11.98 -21.23 14.68
C GLY A 755 -10.55 -21.15 14.13
N GLU A 756 -9.80 -20.10 14.44
CA GLU A 756 -8.41 -19.90 14.00
C GLU A 756 -7.38 -20.20 15.09
N PHE A 757 -7.81 -20.61 16.29
CA PHE A 757 -6.91 -21.01 17.38
C PHE A 757 -6.28 -22.37 17.10
N GLY A 758 -4.98 -22.51 17.36
CA GLY A 758 -4.33 -23.82 17.42
C GLY A 758 -4.66 -24.57 18.71
N PRO A 759 -4.11 -25.79 18.86
CA PRO A 759 -4.69 -26.83 19.73
C PRO A 759 -4.68 -26.47 21.22
N GLU A 760 -3.66 -25.74 21.70
CA GLU A 760 -3.56 -25.35 23.11
C GLU A 760 -4.53 -24.21 23.44
N ALA A 761 -4.51 -23.14 22.66
CA ALA A 761 -5.45 -22.01 22.81
C ALA A 761 -6.91 -22.46 22.65
N TRP A 762 -7.12 -23.39 21.73
CA TRP A 762 -8.39 -24.07 21.50
C TRP A 762 -8.91 -24.79 22.74
N GLN A 763 -8.07 -25.55 23.45
CA GLN A 763 -8.49 -26.30 24.63
C GLN A 763 -8.93 -25.36 25.77
N GLN A 764 -8.24 -24.23 25.92
CA GLN A 764 -8.60 -23.21 26.91
C GLN A 764 -9.89 -22.47 26.54
N ALA A 765 -10.08 -22.15 25.27
CA ALA A 765 -11.32 -21.58 24.76
C ALA A 765 -12.48 -22.56 24.99
N LEU A 766 -12.29 -23.85 24.71
CA LEU A 766 -13.29 -24.88 24.94
C LEU A 766 -13.67 -25.01 26.42
N GLN A 767 -12.70 -25.06 27.33
CA GLN A 767 -12.97 -25.10 28.78
C GLN A 767 -13.79 -23.87 29.24
N THR A 768 -13.50 -22.70 28.66
CA THR A 768 -14.25 -21.47 28.94
C THR A 768 -15.69 -21.58 28.43
N VAL A 769 -15.90 -22.06 27.21
CA VAL A 769 -17.23 -22.27 26.62
C VAL A 769 -18.03 -23.33 27.38
N GLN A 770 -17.38 -24.40 27.83
CA GLN A 770 -17.98 -25.41 28.71
C GLN A 770 -18.47 -24.78 30.02
N GLY A 771 -17.60 -24.04 30.72
CA GLY A 771 -18.00 -23.35 31.96
C GLY A 771 -19.12 -22.33 31.76
N MET A 772 -19.22 -21.71 30.58
CA MET A 772 -20.35 -20.85 30.22
C MET A 772 -21.66 -21.64 30.07
N LEU A 773 -21.61 -22.78 29.36
CA LEU A 773 -22.78 -23.63 29.11
C LEU A 773 -23.23 -24.43 30.35
N GLU A 774 -22.32 -24.73 31.28
CA GLU A 774 -22.65 -25.25 32.62
C GLU A 774 -23.43 -24.20 33.45
N ASN A 775 -23.06 -22.92 33.32
CA ASN A 775 -23.74 -21.80 33.99
C ASN A 775 -24.84 -21.13 33.13
N ARG A 776 -25.37 -21.87 32.15
CA ARG A 776 -26.28 -21.34 31.11
C ARG A 776 -27.55 -20.65 31.62
N SER A 777 -28.01 -21.00 32.82
CA SER A 777 -29.20 -20.39 33.44
C SER A 777 -29.03 -18.90 33.72
N SER A 778 -27.79 -18.41 33.82
CA SER A 778 -27.47 -17.00 34.04
C SER A 778 -27.28 -16.19 32.75
N MET A 779 -27.18 -16.85 31.60
CA MET A 779 -26.89 -16.22 30.31
C MET A 779 -28.16 -15.83 29.56
N GLN A 780 -28.08 -14.84 28.67
CA GLN A 780 -29.14 -14.58 27.71
C GLN A 780 -29.17 -15.67 26.62
N PRO A 781 -30.34 -16.01 26.03
CA PRO A 781 -30.45 -17.04 25.00
C PRO A 781 -29.50 -16.83 23.81
N ALA A 782 -29.34 -15.59 23.35
CA ALA A 782 -28.44 -15.26 22.25
C ALA A 782 -26.97 -15.62 22.54
N CYS A 783 -26.50 -15.42 23.78
CA CYS A 783 -25.15 -15.83 24.18
C CYS A 783 -25.00 -17.35 24.25
N ARG A 784 -26.07 -18.08 24.61
CA ARG A 784 -26.09 -19.56 24.59
C ARG A 784 -26.01 -20.10 23.17
N CYS A 785 -26.77 -19.51 22.24
CA CYS A 785 -26.67 -19.83 20.81
C CYS A 785 -25.24 -19.62 20.30
N SER A 786 -24.64 -18.46 20.57
CA SER A 786 -23.26 -18.17 20.14
C SER A 786 -22.23 -19.10 20.78
N ALA A 787 -22.41 -19.49 22.05
CA ALA A 787 -21.56 -20.48 22.69
C ALA A 787 -21.66 -21.87 22.01
N LEU A 788 -22.87 -22.29 21.60
CA LEU A 788 -23.05 -23.53 20.84
C LEU A 788 -22.43 -23.45 19.44
N GLU A 789 -22.59 -22.33 18.74
CA GLU A 789 -21.95 -22.09 17.44
C GLU A 789 -20.41 -22.09 17.55
N ALA A 790 -19.88 -21.50 18.63
CA ALA A 790 -18.45 -21.56 18.95
C ALA A 790 -17.96 -23.00 19.10
N VAL A 791 -18.72 -23.86 19.79
CA VAL A 791 -18.40 -25.30 19.87
C VAL A 791 -18.31 -25.89 18.46
N ALA A 792 -19.30 -25.65 17.59
CA ALA A 792 -19.26 -26.18 16.23
C ALA A 792 -18.02 -25.73 15.44
N CYS A 793 -17.69 -24.43 15.48
CA CYS A 793 -16.51 -23.87 14.82
C CYS A 793 -15.21 -24.45 15.37
N LEU A 794 -15.10 -24.58 16.69
CA LEU A 794 -13.95 -25.21 17.36
C LEU A 794 -13.77 -26.66 16.87
N PHE A 795 -14.82 -27.45 16.75
CA PHE A 795 -14.72 -28.82 16.23
C PHE A 795 -14.32 -28.87 14.75
N ALA A 796 -14.88 -28.01 13.91
CA ALA A 796 -14.53 -27.94 12.50
C ALA A 796 -13.04 -27.57 12.31
N ALA A 797 -12.51 -26.66 13.13
CA ALA A 797 -11.10 -26.28 13.12
C ALA A 797 -10.18 -27.43 13.57
N SER A 798 -10.56 -28.18 14.62
CA SER A 798 -9.81 -29.35 15.09
C SER A 798 -9.63 -30.40 13.99
N ASP A 799 -10.67 -30.63 13.18
CA ASP A 799 -10.59 -31.58 12.07
C ASP A 799 -9.70 -31.08 10.90
N ALA A 800 -9.54 -29.77 10.74
CA ALA A 800 -8.64 -29.17 9.75
C ALA A 800 -7.15 -29.25 10.14
N ILE A 801 -6.85 -29.25 11.44
CA ILE A 801 -5.47 -29.29 11.99
C ILE A 801 -4.89 -30.72 11.98
N GLN A 802 -5.57 -31.72 11.40
CA GLN A 802 -5.06 -33.09 11.27
C GLN A 802 -3.81 -33.16 10.37
N SER A 803 -2.64 -33.00 11.00
CA SER A 803 -1.34 -33.37 10.46
C SER A 803 -1.25 -34.88 10.26
N PRO A 804 -0.59 -35.37 9.19
CA PRO A 804 -0.42 -36.80 8.92
C PRO A 804 0.39 -37.58 9.96
N GLN A 805 0.97 -36.93 10.99
CA GLN A 805 1.77 -37.58 12.04
C GLN A 805 1.09 -37.69 13.43
N GLY A 806 -0.22 -37.42 13.54
CA GLY A 806 -0.97 -37.47 14.80
C GLY A 806 -1.60 -36.11 15.09
N GLY A 807 -2.88 -35.96 14.75
CA GLY A 807 -3.60 -34.69 14.85
C GLY A 807 -4.30 -34.46 16.19
N PRO A 808 -4.86 -33.26 16.42
CA PRO A 808 -5.53 -32.88 17.67
C PRO A 808 -6.79 -33.69 18.04
N ALA A 809 -7.19 -34.64 17.19
CA ALA A 809 -8.21 -35.62 17.53
C ALA A 809 -7.75 -36.62 18.61
N GLU A 810 -6.43 -36.80 18.83
CA GLU A 810 -5.90 -37.57 19.96
C GLU A 810 -5.73 -36.74 21.24
N THR A 811 -5.61 -35.41 21.13
CA THR A 811 -5.49 -34.51 22.30
C THR A 811 -6.82 -34.24 22.98
N LEU A 812 -7.95 -34.31 22.26
CA LEU A 812 -9.26 -34.42 22.88
C LEU A 812 -9.44 -35.83 23.41
N GLY A 813 -9.32 -35.99 24.73
CA GLY A 813 -9.64 -37.26 25.37
C GLY A 813 -11.06 -37.68 25.00
N LYS A 814 -11.32 -39.01 24.94
CA LYS A 814 -12.69 -39.53 24.77
C LYS A 814 -13.67 -38.92 25.78
N ASP A 815 -13.16 -38.57 26.96
CA ASP A 815 -13.91 -37.98 28.07
C ASP A 815 -14.34 -36.53 27.76
N ASP A 816 -13.49 -35.73 27.10
CA ASP A 816 -13.80 -34.34 26.74
C ASP A 816 -14.92 -34.27 25.68
N LEU A 817 -14.84 -35.13 24.66
CA LEU A 817 -15.90 -35.24 23.65
C LEU A 817 -17.22 -35.67 24.28
N SER A 818 -17.19 -36.65 25.19
CA SER A 818 -18.39 -37.12 25.88
C SER A 818 -19.01 -36.02 26.74
N ALA A 819 -18.19 -35.25 27.46
CA ALA A 819 -18.65 -34.12 28.26
C ALA A 819 -19.31 -33.03 27.39
N ILE A 820 -18.72 -32.73 26.22
CA ILE A 820 -19.29 -31.74 25.29
C ILE A 820 -20.62 -32.23 24.70
N LEU A 821 -20.69 -33.49 24.29
CA LEU A 821 -21.92 -34.05 23.73
C LEU A 821 -23.05 -34.06 24.76
N GLU A 822 -22.77 -34.42 26.02
CA GLU A 822 -23.74 -34.31 27.13
C GLU A 822 -24.18 -32.86 27.36
N LEU A 823 -23.25 -31.92 27.24
CA LEU A 823 -23.53 -30.51 27.44
C LEU A 823 -24.37 -29.91 26.29
N ILE A 824 -24.11 -30.29 25.03
CA ILE A 824 -25.00 -30.02 23.88
C ILE A 824 -26.37 -30.66 24.11
N ALA A 825 -26.42 -31.91 24.59
CA ALA A 825 -27.68 -32.60 24.90
C ALA A 825 -28.52 -31.83 25.89
N SER A 826 -27.88 -31.30 26.93
CA SER A 826 -28.53 -30.56 27.99
C SER A 826 -29.14 -29.24 27.49
N CYS A 827 -28.69 -28.73 26.33
CA CYS A 827 -29.27 -27.57 25.65
C CYS A 827 -30.57 -27.91 24.89
N PHE A 828 -30.91 -29.20 24.70
CA PHE A 828 -32.25 -29.55 24.21
C PHE A 828 -33.35 -29.26 25.24
N GLU A 829 -32.99 -29.18 26.52
CA GLU A 829 -33.90 -28.82 27.62
C GLU A 829 -33.90 -27.32 27.90
N ASP A 830 -33.23 -26.52 27.06
CA ASP A 830 -33.27 -25.07 27.19
C ASP A 830 -34.71 -24.57 26.94
N PRO A 831 -35.24 -23.63 27.74
CA PRO A 831 -36.58 -23.08 27.52
C PRO A 831 -36.69 -22.33 26.19
N ASP A 832 -35.58 -21.79 25.66
CA ASP A 832 -35.55 -21.02 24.43
C ASP A 832 -35.51 -21.92 23.18
N ALA A 833 -36.33 -21.61 22.18
CA ALA A 833 -36.44 -22.42 20.97
C ALA A 833 -35.23 -22.30 20.04
N ASP A 834 -34.59 -21.13 19.98
CA ASP A 834 -33.46 -20.89 19.11
C ASP A 834 -32.23 -21.63 19.63
N VAL A 835 -32.02 -21.65 20.96
CA VAL A 835 -30.95 -22.44 21.59
C VAL A 835 -31.09 -23.92 21.25
N ARG A 836 -32.31 -24.47 21.32
CA ARG A 836 -32.58 -25.86 20.92
C ARG A 836 -32.30 -26.10 19.43
N ASN A 837 -32.69 -25.18 18.56
CA ASN A 837 -32.47 -25.29 17.11
C ASN A 837 -30.98 -25.24 16.76
N VAL A 838 -30.22 -24.34 17.40
CA VAL A 838 -28.77 -24.25 17.24
C VAL A 838 -28.11 -25.52 17.77
N ALA A 839 -28.49 -26.02 18.96
CA ALA A 839 -27.98 -27.29 19.49
C ALA A 839 -28.21 -28.46 18.52
N THR A 840 -29.40 -28.53 17.89
CA THR A 840 -29.69 -29.51 16.84
C THR A 840 -28.75 -29.33 15.64
N SER A 841 -28.55 -28.09 15.18
CA SER A 841 -27.68 -27.79 14.04
C SER A 841 -26.22 -28.18 14.32
N VAL A 842 -25.70 -27.80 15.49
CA VAL A 842 -24.34 -28.13 15.94
C VAL A 842 -24.16 -29.64 16.02
N LEU A 843 -25.10 -30.35 16.65
CA LEU A 843 -25.05 -31.80 16.75
C LEU A 843 -25.03 -32.46 15.35
N CYS A 844 -25.81 -31.94 14.40
CA CYS A 844 -25.79 -32.43 13.02
C CYS A 844 -24.45 -32.13 12.32
N GLY A 845 -23.92 -30.92 12.48
CA GLY A 845 -22.62 -30.49 11.94
C GLY A 845 -21.48 -31.43 12.37
N LEU A 846 -21.40 -31.75 13.66
CA LEU A 846 -20.42 -32.67 14.23
C LEU A 846 -20.42 -34.08 13.61
N THR A 847 -21.50 -34.47 12.95
CA THR A 847 -21.61 -35.79 12.29
C THR A 847 -21.34 -35.77 10.79
N ASN A 848 -21.44 -34.59 10.16
CA ASN A 848 -21.28 -34.40 8.73
C ASN A 848 -19.82 -34.51 8.27
N ASP A 849 -18.88 -34.08 9.09
CA ASP A 849 -17.45 -34.09 8.75
C ASP A 849 -16.88 -35.52 8.75
N GLY A 850 -17.01 -36.18 7.59
CA GLY A 850 -16.73 -37.59 7.37
C GLY A 850 -15.25 -37.98 7.25
N ARG A 851 -14.31 -37.18 7.76
CA ARG A 851 -12.87 -37.49 7.66
C ARG A 851 -12.37 -38.13 8.97
N GLY A 852 -11.87 -39.36 8.88
CA GLY A 852 -10.96 -39.97 9.88
C GLY A 852 -11.57 -40.55 11.17
N GLY A 853 -12.43 -39.84 11.90
CA GLY A 853 -12.88 -40.23 13.26
C GLY A 853 -14.40 -40.18 13.50
N GLY A 854 -15.18 -39.74 12.51
CA GLY A 854 -16.60 -39.38 12.67
C GLY A 854 -17.58 -40.51 13.04
N ARG A 855 -17.20 -41.79 12.96
CA ARG A 855 -18.12 -42.90 13.27
C ARG A 855 -18.50 -42.92 14.76
N ASN A 856 -17.52 -42.85 15.66
CA ASN A 856 -17.80 -42.87 17.10
C ASN A 856 -18.49 -41.59 17.57
N ARG A 857 -18.15 -40.43 16.99
CA ARG A 857 -18.83 -39.15 17.26
C ARG A 857 -20.30 -39.20 16.85
N SER A 858 -20.59 -39.70 15.64
CA SER A 858 -21.97 -39.82 15.15
C SER A 858 -22.81 -40.78 15.98
N VAL A 859 -22.21 -41.86 16.45
CA VAL A 859 -22.85 -42.83 17.34
C VAL A 859 -23.23 -42.19 18.67
N GLN A 860 -22.28 -41.54 19.35
CA GLN A 860 -22.56 -40.88 20.62
C GLN A 860 -23.60 -39.76 20.47
N ALA A 861 -23.51 -38.96 19.40
CA ALA A 861 -24.50 -37.92 19.09
C ALA A 861 -25.92 -38.49 18.89
N ILE A 862 -26.04 -39.62 18.17
CA ILE A 862 -27.32 -40.32 17.97
C ILE A 862 -27.85 -40.85 19.31
N THR A 863 -27.02 -41.52 20.11
CA THR A 863 -27.42 -42.07 21.41
C THR A 863 -27.93 -40.96 22.33
N VAL A 864 -27.20 -39.86 22.41
CA VAL A 864 -27.55 -38.69 23.21
C VAL A 864 -28.87 -38.05 22.75
N ALA A 865 -29.06 -37.86 21.43
CA ALA A 865 -30.32 -37.34 20.90
C ALA A 865 -31.49 -38.30 21.16
N ALA A 866 -31.27 -39.61 21.04
CA ALA A 866 -32.28 -40.64 21.28
C ALA A 866 -32.73 -40.69 22.74
N GLN A 867 -31.81 -40.56 23.70
CA GLN A 867 -32.13 -40.49 25.13
C GLN A 867 -33.07 -39.32 25.46
N ARG A 868 -33.01 -38.22 24.71
CA ARG A 868 -33.86 -37.03 24.93
C ARG A 868 -35.25 -37.10 24.28
N LEU A 869 -35.53 -38.10 23.44
CA LEU A 869 -36.90 -38.35 22.94
C LEU A 869 -37.90 -38.69 24.06
N GLY A 870 -37.39 -39.23 25.18
CA GLY A 870 -38.19 -39.55 26.37
C GLY A 870 -38.59 -38.33 27.20
N HIS A 871 -37.98 -37.16 26.98
CA HIS A 871 -38.10 -36.00 27.87
C HIS A 871 -39.55 -35.50 28.03
N ALA A 872 -39.91 -34.96 29.21
CA ALA A 872 -41.27 -34.54 29.49
C ALA A 872 -41.71 -33.35 28.61
N GLU A 873 -40.79 -32.42 28.38
CA GLU A 873 -41.05 -31.20 27.61
C GLU A 873 -41.15 -31.46 26.09
N SER A 874 -42.20 -30.95 25.45
CA SER A 874 -42.44 -31.14 24.01
C SER A 874 -41.46 -30.36 23.11
N GLY A 875 -40.85 -29.29 23.60
CA GLY A 875 -39.81 -28.53 22.90
C GLY A 875 -38.54 -29.35 22.70
N ALA A 876 -38.00 -29.90 23.79
CA ALA A 876 -36.84 -30.79 23.79
C ALA A 876 -37.02 -31.99 22.85
N ARG A 877 -38.20 -32.61 22.89
CA ARG A 877 -38.53 -33.77 22.04
C ARG A 877 -38.52 -33.45 20.56
N ARG A 878 -39.09 -32.30 20.17
CA ARG A 878 -39.11 -31.88 18.75
C ARG A 878 -37.69 -31.58 18.24
N ALA A 879 -36.84 -30.95 19.07
CA ALA A 879 -35.44 -30.68 18.70
C ALA A 879 -34.61 -31.96 18.57
N ALA A 880 -34.75 -32.89 19.52
CA ALA A 880 -34.13 -34.22 19.48
C ALA A 880 -34.58 -35.03 18.25
N GLN A 881 -35.88 -35.00 17.94
CA GLN A 881 -36.42 -35.63 16.74
C GLN A 881 -35.85 -35.00 15.45
N ALA A 882 -35.82 -33.67 15.36
CA ALA A 882 -35.25 -32.98 14.20
C ALA A 882 -33.76 -33.31 14.01
N ALA A 883 -33.01 -33.46 15.10
CA ALA A 883 -31.63 -33.92 15.06
C ALA A 883 -31.55 -35.35 14.51
N LEU A 884 -32.33 -36.29 15.03
CA LEU A 884 -32.35 -37.68 14.58
C LEU A 884 -32.82 -37.85 13.12
N GLU A 885 -33.76 -37.03 12.67
CA GLU A 885 -34.20 -37.01 11.26
C GLU A 885 -33.05 -36.59 10.34
N LYS A 886 -32.31 -35.53 10.70
CA LYS A 886 -31.11 -35.08 9.96
C LYS A 886 -29.98 -36.11 10.01
N LEU A 887 -29.70 -36.68 11.18
CA LEU A 887 -28.67 -37.70 11.39
C LEU A 887 -28.98 -39.02 10.64
N GLY A 888 -30.26 -39.41 10.60
CA GLY A 888 -30.72 -40.61 9.88
C GLY A 888 -30.53 -40.50 8.37
N GLY A 889 -30.72 -39.31 7.79
CA GLY A 889 -30.45 -39.06 6.37
C GLY A 889 -28.96 -39.22 6.01
N LEU A 890 -28.06 -38.87 6.93
CA LEU A 890 -26.61 -38.94 6.73
C LEU A 890 -26.05 -40.35 6.91
N SER A 891 -26.63 -41.11 7.86
CA SER A 891 -26.35 -42.51 8.12
C SER A 891 -26.60 -43.41 6.91
N ALA A 892 -27.67 -43.17 6.15
CA ALA A 892 -28.09 -44.00 5.02
C ALA A 892 -27.02 -44.12 3.92
N ASN A 893 -26.06 -43.19 3.87
CA ASN A 893 -24.98 -43.16 2.88
C ASN A 893 -23.67 -43.84 3.33
N ARG A 894 -23.56 -44.35 4.57
CA ARG A 894 -22.33 -44.99 5.10
C ARG A 894 -22.54 -46.49 5.38
N GLN A 895 -21.61 -47.35 4.95
CA GLN A 895 -21.63 -48.78 5.30
C GLN A 895 -21.42 -48.96 6.83
N PRO A 896 -22.33 -49.64 7.54
CA PRO A 896 -22.19 -49.83 8.99
C PRO A 896 -21.08 -50.85 9.32
N GLY A 897 -20.18 -50.46 10.22
CA GLY A 897 -19.28 -51.40 10.91
C GLY A 897 -19.96 -52.06 12.12
N ALA A 898 -19.37 -53.13 12.66
CA ALA A 898 -19.95 -53.92 13.76
C ALA A 898 -20.35 -53.10 15.01
N GLU A 899 -19.57 -52.09 15.40
CA GLU A 899 -19.87 -51.21 16.55
C GLU A 899 -21.03 -50.23 16.31
N ALA A 900 -21.33 -49.90 15.06
CA ALA A 900 -22.48 -49.06 14.73
C ALA A 900 -23.81 -49.81 14.95
N SER A 901 -23.81 -51.15 14.80
CA SER A 901 -25.02 -51.98 14.90
C SER A 901 -25.67 -51.93 16.29
N GLY A 902 -24.89 -51.95 17.38
CA GLY A 902 -25.41 -51.88 18.75
C GLY A 902 -26.03 -50.52 19.08
N ASN A 903 -25.53 -49.43 18.49
CA ASN A 903 -26.05 -48.09 18.76
C ASN A 903 -27.27 -47.74 17.88
N TYR A 904 -27.33 -48.25 16.65
CA TYR A 904 -28.59 -48.24 15.89
C TYR A 904 -29.66 -49.03 16.63
N TYR A 905 -29.30 -50.13 17.28
CA TYR A 905 -30.24 -50.91 18.09
C TYR A 905 -30.75 -50.10 19.29
N GLU A 906 -29.90 -49.39 20.03
CA GLU A 906 -30.37 -48.53 21.13
C GLU A 906 -31.24 -47.35 20.66
N ALA A 907 -30.86 -46.67 19.57
CA ALA A 907 -31.67 -45.60 18.99
C ALA A 907 -33.02 -46.11 18.48
N SER A 908 -33.02 -47.28 17.83
CA SER A 908 -34.25 -47.93 17.35
C SER A 908 -35.10 -48.43 18.50
N ARG A 909 -34.49 -48.93 19.58
CA ARG A 909 -35.18 -49.33 20.81
C ARG A 909 -35.85 -48.13 21.47
N ALA A 910 -35.14 -47.01 21.64
CA ALA A 910 -35.71 -45.78 22.17
C ALA A 910 -36.86 -45.25 21.30
N ALA A 911 -36.72 -45.32 19.96
CA ALA A 911 -37.80 -45.00 19.04
C ALA A 911 -38.99 -45.95 19.20
N ALA A 912 -38.76 -47.26 19.34
CA ALA A 912 -39.83 -48.24 19.56
C ALA A 912 -40.53 -48.06 20.92
N GLU A 913 -39.80 -47.71 21.98
CA GLU A 913 -40.39 -47.34 23.27
C GLU A 913 -41.24 -46.06 23.14
N ALA A 914 -40.80 -45.09 22.32
CA ALA A 914 -41.56 -43.89 22.01
C ALA A 914 -42.81 -44.14 21.12
N LEU A 915 -42.85 -45.22 20.32
CA LEU A 915 -44.06 -45.65 19.61
C LEU A 915 -45.18 -46.08 20.55
N GLY A 916 -44.83 -46.60 21.73
CA GLY A 916 -45.79 -46.96 22.78
C GLY A 916 -46.33 -45.77 23.57
N SER A 917 -45.88 -44.54 23.28
CA SER A 917 -46.31 -43.35 24.00
C SER A 917 -47.70 -42.88 23.57
N ASP A 918 -48.53 -42.50 24.53
CA ASP A 918 -49.83 -41.86 24.28
C ASP A 918 -49.70 -40.50 23.56
N ASP A 919 -48.51 -39.89 23.59
CA ASP A 919 -48.24 -38.62 22.92
C ASP A 919 -48.08 -38.83 21.38
N PRO A 920 -48.97 -38.25 20.55
CA PRO A 920 -48.98 -38.47 19.11
C PRO A 920 -47.73 -37.92 18.40
N GLU A 921 -47.06 -36.89 18.95
CA GLU A 921 -45.82 -36.36 18.38
C GLU A 921 -44.64 -37.30 18.64
N LYS A 922 -44.56 -37.92 19.84
CA LYS A 922 -43.57 -38.99 20.13
C LYS A 922 -43.72 -40.14 19.14
N ARG A 923 -44.95 -40.59 18.90
CA ARG A 923 -45.27 -41.65 17.93
C ARG A 923 -44.86 -41.28 16.52
N LYS A 924 -45.20 -40.07 16.05
CA LYS A 924 -44.90 -39.61 14.69
C LYS A 924 -43.39 -39.49 14.44
N GLY A 925 -42.63 -39.00 15.42
CA GLY A 925 -41.17 -38.92 15.33
C GLY A 925 -40.48 -40.27 15.31
N ALA A 926 -40.91 -41.17 16.20
CA ALA A 926 -40.45 -42.54 16.21
C ALA A 926 -40.75 -43.27 14.88
N GLN A 927 -41.95 -43.09 14.32
CA GLN A 927 -42.31 -43.65 13.02
C GLN A 927 -41.39 -43.16 11.90
N ARG A 928 -41.12 -41.86 11.82
CA ARG A 928 -40.24 -41.30 10.78
C ARG A 928 -38.82 -41.84 10.89
N HIS A 929 -38.26 -41.91 12.10
CA HIS A 929 -36.93 -42.46 12.32
C HIS A 929 -36.84 -43.92 11.87
N LEU A 930 -37.81 -44.75 12.28
CA LEU A 930 -37.88 -46.17 11.90
C LEU A 930 -38.12 -46.37 10.39
N CYS A 931 -38.93 -45.51 9.76
CA CYS A 931 -39.09 -45.50 8.29
C CYS A 931 -37.81 -45.11 7.55
N GLY A 932 -37.03 -44.17 8.09
CA GLY A 932 -35.70 -43.82 7.57
C GLY A 932 -34.73 -45.00 7.64
N LEU A 933 -34.68 -45.69 8.79
CA LEU A 933 -33.85 -46.90 8.97
C LEU A 933 -34.26 -48.03 8.03
N ARG A 934 -35.56 -48.24 7.81
CA ARG A 934 -36.09 -49.23 6.85
C ARG A 934 -35.65 -48.96 5.41
N SER A 935 -35.45 -47.70 5.06
CA SER A 935 -34.99 -47.30 3.71
C SER A 935 -33.51 -47.64 3.49
N SER A 936 -32.74 -47.84 4.56
CA SER A 936 -31.35 -48.30 4.53
C SER A 936 -31.27 -49.83 4.64
N LYS A 937 -31.04 -50.51 3.51
CA LYS A 937 -30.94 -51.99 3.43
C LYS A 937 -29.90 -52.57 4.41
N THR A 938 -28.82 -51.84 4.66
CA THR A 938 -27.72 -52.25 5.54
C THR A 938 -28.06 -52.09 7.02
N ALA A 939 -28.66 -50.96 7.42
CA ALA A 939 -29.08 -50.76 8.82
C ALA A 939 -30.17 -51.74 9.22
N PHE A 940 -31.13 -51.99 8.32
CA PHE A 940 -32.22 -52.93 8.54
C PHE A 940 -31.73 -54.39 8.66
N GLY A 941 -30.71 -54.77 7.88
CA GLY A 941 -30.07 -56.09 7.98
C GLY A 941 -29.46 -56.34 9.37
N CYS A 942 -28.66 -55.40 9.87
CA CYS A 942 -28.05 -55.52 11.20
C CYS A 942 -29.08 -55.57 12.34
N LEU A 943 -30.17 -54.80 12.25
CA LEU A 943 -31.25 -54.82 13.24
C LEU A 943 -32.01 -56.16 13.24
N LYS A 944 -32.21 -56.77 12.07
CA LYS A 944 -32.88 -58.07 11.93
C LYS A 944 -32.11 -59.20 12.61
N ASP A 945 -30.79 -59.16 12.56
CA ASP A 945 -29.91 -60.15 13.21
C ASP A 945 -29.89 -59.98 14.75
N GLN A 946 -30.19 -58.78 15.26
CA GLN A 946 -30.28 -58.50 16.71
C GLN A 946 -31.72 -58.54 17.28
N ALA A 947 -32.76 -58.57 16.44
CA ALA A 947 -34.17 -58.56 16.83
C ALA A 947 -34.64 -59.79 17.65
N GLY A 948 -33.77 -60.79 17.85
CA GLY A 948 -34.02 -61.89 18.78
C GLY A 948 -34.08 -61.48 20.26
N VAL A 949 -33.69 -60.24 20.60
CA VAL A 949 -33.43 -59.80 21.98
C VAL A 949 -34.54 -58.92 22.60
N CYS A 950 -35.48 -58.34 21.82
CA CYS A 950 -36.57 -57.50 22.34
C CYS A 950 -37.94 -57.77 21.67
N PRO A 951 -38.95 -58.31 22.39
CA PRO A 951 -40.26 -58.67 21.81
C PRO A 951 -41.04 -57.47 21.24
N THR A 952 -41.02 -56.32 21.92
CA THR A 952 -41.70 -55.08 21.50
C THR A 952 -41.13 -54.50 20.22
N PHE A 953 -39.82 -54.66 19.99
CA PHE A 953 -39.18 -54.22 18.76
C PHE A 953 -39.59 -55.09 17.55
N LYS A 954 -39.78 -56.40 17.78
CA LYS A 954 -40.24 -57.36 16.77
C LYS A 954 -41.70 -57.14 16.36
N GLU A 955 -42.54 -56.62 17.25
CA GLU A 955 -43.94 -56.26 16.94
C GLU A 955 -44.07 -54.90 16.23
N CYS A 956 -43.12 -53.99 16.41
CA CYS A 956 -43.10 -52.69 15.72
C CYS A 956 -42.51 -52.74 14.30
N LEU A 957 -41.61 -53.69 14.03
CA LEU A 957 -41.03 -53.98 12.71
C LEU A 957 -42.05 -54.63 11.77
#